data_AF-A0A960YFA3-F1
#
_entry.id   AF-A0A960YFA3-F1
#
_cell.length_a   1.000
_cell.length_b   1.000
_cell.length_c   1.000
_cell.angle_alpha   90.00
_cell.angle_beta   90.00
_cell.angle_gamma   90.00
#
_symmetry.space_group_name_H-M   'P 1'
#
loop_
_entity.id
_entity.type
_entity.pdbx_description
1 polymer ?
#
loop_
_entity_poly.entity_id
_entity_poly.type
_entity_poly.pdbx_seq_one_letter_code
_entity_poly.pdbx_strand_id
1 'polypeptide(L)'
;MPETPETPEQPAGSEQVDAILLALRERAKELECLYRVEEILARPDLDVSERLRAVARTVGPGWQYPETCEAVITLGHERHPSRPFTPTPWVMSAPIRVRGREEGRIEVYYLEERPEADRGPFLKEEERLIASIADRLGIWLAMQELAAGDGNGTRGELVVEERDEVWRGPAELLRLSDQTLYLSIARKLINHLCWMGLDEAQDMLREAELGGAGEEAVGEQNVPERRRRPVHEVLLSDRPFLLAAKHLRGAEILALMQKWLQEDKASGFLKTLNNPYSPFGEVADAVRRYGQFLAAGGSLAEPTRHGLQVSLVRRFLTEQLDYIKCAKEYFGQEDFQALLDAMIMTDSSRGRLGGKSAGLLLAHKIVAAAADAEPSLAQVRVPKAAYIVSDALLDFIAHNDLADVLEQKYKDVAQVRREYPNVVQLFKNSHFPPALVRSLTALLDDFGEVPLIVRSSSLLEDRLGTSFAGKYKSLFLANQGERAERLDALLDAIAEIYASVFGPDPVEYRRERGLLDFNEEMGILIEEVVGRRVGRYFLPAFAGVAFSNNEFRWSPRIRREDGLIRLVPGLGTRAVDRIGDDYPILVVPGQPNLRANVAMDEKVRYSPREIDFIDLERRTLRTLPIKEFLAECGTEFPGFEKVFSLLEGGDLRRAARLLVDPEQDDLVATFAGLMDGTPFVRQVAAMLRVLQEQLKTPVDIEFAHDGEQFYLLQCRPQSYADEDAPAPIPKELAPDDVLFTANRYVSNGWVPDITHIVYVDARQYADLDRHEDLLAVGRAVSALNKLLPKRQFVLIGPGRWGSRGDIRLGVNVSYSDINNSAMLIEVARRQGSYVPDLSFGTHFFQDLVESRIRYLPLYPDERDVLFNERFLARAPNLLAEMLPEFAELQHVLRVIDVPAASGGRVL
;
A
#
# COMPACT_ATOMS: atom_id res chain seq x y z
N MET A 1 -19.86 -57.25 -47.18
CA MET A 1 -21.15 -57.45 -46.47
C MET A 1 -21.05 -56.61 -45.21
N PRO A 2 -21.91 -55.61 -45.02
CA PRO A 2 -21.78 -54.66 -43.93
C PRO A 2 -22.42 -55.23 -42.65
N GLU A 3 -21.71 -55.08 -41.53
CA GLU A 3 -22.23 -55.34 -40.19
C GLU A 3 -23.07 -54.14 -39.72
N THR A 4 -24.16 -54.47 -39.03
CA THR A 4 -25.10 -53.59 -38.33
C THR A 4 -24.43 -52.68 -37.30
N PRO A 5 -24.90 -51.43 -37.11
CA PRO A 5 -24.39 -50.57 -36.04
C PRO A 5 -25.00 -50.99 -34.69
N GLU A 6 -24.14 -51.35 -33.75
CA GLU A 6 -24.49 -51.48 -32.34
C GLU A 6 -24.89 -50.11 -31.77
N THR A 7 -25.96 -50.12 -30.98
CA THR A 7 -26.49 -48.97 -30.25
C THR A 7 -25.57 -48.69 -29.06
N PRO A 8 -25.17 -47.44 -28.77
CA PRO A 8 -24.32 -47.17 -27.61
C PRO A 8 -25.14 -47.31 -26.33
N GLU A 9 -24.74 -48.25 -25.46
CA GLU A 9 -25.15 -48.29 -24.06
C GLU A 9 -24.77 -46.95 -23.40
N GLN A 10 -25.77 -46.22 -22.91
CA GLN A 10 -25.55 -45.05 -22.06
C GLN A 10 -25.03 -45.51 -20.68
N PRO A 11 -24.08 -44.79 -20.06
CA PRO A 11 -23.51 -45.18 -18.79
C PRO A 11 -24.54 -44.97 -17.67
N ALA A 12 -24.78 -46.00 -16.85
CA ALA A 12 -25.68 -46.00 -15.68
C ALA A 12 -25.34 -44.97 -14.58
N GLY A 13 -24.39 -44.05 -14.81
CA GLY A 13 -24.01 -42.96 -13.91
C GLY A 13 -24.68 -41.61 -14.20
N SER A 14 -25.27 -41.38 -15.38
CA SER A 14 -25.90 -40.08 -15.70
C SER A 14 -27.23 -39.89 -14.99
N GLU A 15 -28.07 -40.94 -14.91
CA GLU A 15 -29.37 -40.88 -14.22
C GLU A 15 -29.24 -40.60 -12.72
N GLN A 16 -28.17 -41.08 -12.09
CA GLN A 16 -27.92 -40.89 -10.66
C GLN A 16 -27.46 -39.45 -10.34
N VAL A 17 -26.68 -38.84 -11.25
CA VAL A 17 -26.27 -37.44 -11.15
C VAL A 17 -27.44 -36.51 -11.43
N ASP A 18 -28.27 -36.82 -12.43
CA ASP A 18 -29.46 -36.04 -12.75
C ASP A 18 -30.51 -36.09 -11.63
N ALA A 19 -30.68 -37.24 -10.96
CA ALA A 19 -31.54 -37.36 -9.79
C ALA A 19 -31.04 -36.52 -8.59
N ILE A 20 -29.71 -36.47 -8.36
CA ILE A 20 -29.10 -35.64 -7.30
C ILE A 20 -29.23 -34.14 -7.64
N LEU A 21 -29.00 -33.76 -8.89
CA LEU A 21 -29.15 -32.37 -9.35
C LEU A 21 -30.60 -31.90 -9.25
N LEU A 22 -31.56 -32.77 -9.55
CA LEU A 22 -32.98 -32.49 -9.39
C LEU A 22 -33.34 -32.30 -7.91
N ALA A 23 -32.90 -33.21 -7.02
CA ALA A 23 -33.11 -33.08 -5.58
C ALA A 23 -32.48 -31.82 -4.98
N LEU A 24 -31.29 -31.41 -5.45
CA LEU A 24 -30.64 -30.16 -5.03
C LEU A 24 -31.38 -28.92 -5.50
N ARG A 25 -31.97 -28.94 -6.71
CA ARG A 25 -32.79 -27.84 -7.24
C ARG A 25 -34.09 -27.69 -6.47
N GLU A 26 -34.79 -28.78 -6.18
CA GLU A 26 -36.01 -28.73 -5.35
C GLU A 26 -35.69 -28.23 -3.92
N ARG A 27 -34.55 -28.68 -3.35
CA ARG A 27 -34.10 -28.19 -2.04
C ARG A 27 -33.77 -26.70 -2.03
N ALA A 28 -33.21 -26.17 -3.12
CA ALA A 28 -32.94 -24.74 -3.27
C ALA A 28 -34.24 -23.93 -3.33
N LYS A 29 -35.26 -24.40 -4.07
CA LYS A 29 -36.58 -23.77 -4.15
C LYS A 29 -37.29 -23.73 -2.79
N GLU A 30 -37.22 -24.82 -2.01
CA GLU A 30 -37.77 -24.89 -0.65
C GLU A 30 -37.16 -23.83 0.27
N LEU A 31 -35.82 -23.74 0.28
CA LEU A 31 -35.08 -22.81 1.14
C LEU A 31 -35.34 -21.35 0.74
N GLU A 32 -35.39 -21.06 -0.56
CA GLU A 32 -35.70 -19.73 -1.06
C GLU A 32 -37.14 -19.31 -0.72
N CYS A 33 -38.10 -20.23 -0.83
CA CYS A 33 -39.49 -20.01 -0.44
C CYS A 33 -39.59 -19.65 1.05
N LEU A 34 -38.96 -20.43 1.92
CA LEU A 34 -38.92 -20.17 3.37
C LEU A 34 -38.27 -18.82 3.70
N TYR A 35 -37.15 -18.48 3.07
CA TYR A 35 -36.46 -17.20 3.26
C TYR A 35 -37.35 -16.01 2.90
N ARG A 36 -37.99 -16.05 1.73
CA ARG A 36 -38.88 -14.97 1.27
C ARG A 36 -40.12 -14.83 2.15
N VAL A 37 -40.67 -15.94 2.67
CA VAL A 37 -41.77 -15.89 3.63
C VAL A 37 -41.36 -15.17 4.91
N GLU A 38 -40.16 -15.42 5.44
CA GLU A 38 -39.63 -14.68 6.62
C GLU A 38 -39.47 -13.18 6.33
N GLU A 39 -38.89 -12.84 5.18
CA GLU A 39 -38.70 -11.45 4.76
C GLU A 39 -40.03 -10.68 4.69
N ILE A 40 -41.07 -11.30 4.10
CA ILE A 40 -42.42 -10.70 4.01
C ILE A 40 -43.06 -10.54 5.38
N LEU A 41 -42.91 -11.52 6.28
CA LEU A 41 -43.47 -11.44 7.63
C LEU A 41 -42.79 -10.37 8.49
N ALA A 42 -41.52 -10.07 8.24
CA ALA A 42 -40.73 -9.07 8.96
C ALA A 42 -40.98 -7.61 8.50
N ARG A 43 -41.59 -7.39 7.32
CA ARG A 43 -41.80 -6.06 6.72
C ARG A 43 -42.80 -5.19 7.49
N PRO A 44 -42.41 -4.10 8.18
CA PRO A 44 -43.33 -3.30 9.00
C PRO A 44 -44.33 -2.46 8.21
N ASP A 45 -44.12 -2.28 6.90
CA ASP A 45 -44.88 -1.40 6.01
C ASP A 45 -46.17 -1.99 5.44
N LEU A 46 -46.41 -3.30 5.62
CA LEU A 46 -47.58 -4.01 5.10
C LEU A 46 -48.60 -4.30 6.21
N ASP A 47 -49.89 -4.18 5.89
CA ASP A 47 -50.95 -4.64 6.81
C ASP A 47 -51.07 -6.18 6.84
N VAL A 48 -51.84 -6.72 7.80
CA VAL A 48 -51.98 -8.17 7.97
C VAL A 48 -52.50 -8.86 6.71
N SER A 49 -53.51 -8.29 6.04
CA SER A 49 -54.14 -8.88 4.85
C SER A 49 -53.22 -8.83 3.62
N GLU A 50 -52.46 -7.75 3.49
CA GLU A 50 -51.43 -7.57 2.46
C GLU A 50 -50.26 -8.53 2.65
N ARG A 51 -49.80 -8.75 3.88
CA ARG A 51 -48.75 -9.75 4.18
C ARG A 51 -49.22 -11.15 3.85
N LEU A 52 -50.42 -11.55 4.27
CA LEU A 52 -50.94 -12.89 3.99
C LEU A 52 -51.08 -13.14 2.49
N ARG A 53 -51.52 -12.13 1.71
CA ARG A 53 -51.53 -12.23 0.23
C ARG A 53 -50.13 -12.28 -0.37
N ALA A 54 -49.16 -11.57 0.20
CA ALA A 54 -47.78 -11.61 -0.26
C ALA A 54 -47.10 -12.96 0.04
N VAL A 55 -47.36 -13.53 1.22
CA VAL A 55 -46.94 -14.89 1.59
C VAL A 55 -47.56 -15.89 0.63
N ALA A 56 -48.88 -15.86 0.41
CA ALA A 56 -49.55 -16.77 -0.52
C ALA A 56 -48.95 -16.71 -1.93
N ARG A 57 -48.59 -15.52 -2.43
CA ARG A 57 -47.91 -15.34 -3.73
C ARG A 57 -46.51 -15.95 -3.82
N THR A 58 -45.85 -16.17 -2.69
CA THR A 58 -44.47 -16.66 -2.61
C THR A 58 -44.40 -18.18 -2.50
N VAL A 59 -45.51 -18.83 -2.14
CA VAL A 59 -45.59 -20.28 -1.94
C VAL A 59 -45.40 -21.04 -3.26
N GLY A 60 -46.04 -20.62 -4.35
CA GLY A 60 -46.04 -21.32 -5.65
C GLY A 60 -44.64 -21.67 -6.20
N PRO A 61 -43.68 -20.71 -6.25
CA PRO A 61 -42.30 -20.97 -6.66
C PRO A 61 -41.53 -22.06 -5.88
N GLY A 62 -41.98 -22.38 -4.66
CA GLY A 62 -41.36 -23.41 -3.81
C GLY A 62 -41.83 -24.84 -4.10
N TRP A 63 -42.77 -25.02 -5.02
CA TRP A 63 -43.35 -26.32 -5.39
C TRP A 63 -42.73 -26.88 -6.68
N GLN A 64 -42.89 -28.18 -6.92
CA GLN A 64 -42.37 -28.91 -8.07
C GLN A 64 -42.90 -28.37 -9.41
N TYR A 65 -44.18 -27.94 -9.43
CA TYR A 65 -44.84 -27.35 -10.61
C TYR A 65 -45.31 -25.90 -10.35
N PRO A 66 -44.40 -24.91 -10.25
CA PRO A 66 -44.74 -23.53 -9.89
C PRO A 66 -45.78 -22.86 -10.81
N GLU A 67 -45.75 -23.18 -12.09
CA GLU A 67 -46.55 -22.52 -13.13
C GLU A 67 -48.06 -22.77 -12.99
N THR A 68 -48.44 -23.87 -12.33
CA THR A 68 -49.84 -24.23 -12.03
C THR A 68 -50.14 -24.20 -10.54
N CYS A 69 -49.24 -23.68 -9.70
CA CYS A 69 -49.36 -23.74 -8.25
C CYS A 69 -49.96 -22.46 -7.67
N GLU A 70 -51.07 -22.59 -6.94
CA GLU A 70 -51.73 -21.47 -6.25
C GLU A 70 -51.94 -21.76 -4.78
N ALA A 71 -51.75 -20.74 -3.93
CA ALA A 71 -51.93 -20.89 -2.50
C ALA A 71 -53.05 -19.99 -1.96
N VAL A 72 -53.72 -20.46 -0.92
CA VAL A 72 -54.72 -19.71 -0.17
C VAL A 72 -54.44 -19.84 1.30
N ILE A 73 -54.30 -18.70 1.98
CA ILE A 73 -54.26 -18.67 3.44
C ILE A 73 -55.65 -18.24 3.92
N THR A 74 -56.24 -19.05 4.80
CA THR A 74 -57.54 -18.78 5.40
C THR A 74 -57.35 -18.58 6.90
N LEU A 75 -57.80 -17.45 7.44
CA LEU A 75 -57.84 -17.16 8.87
C LEU A 75 -59.27 -16.81 9.26
N GLY A 76 -59.86 -17.54 10.20
CA GLY A 76 -61.29 -17.40 10.52
C GLY A 76 -62.20 -17.54 9.28
N HIS A 77 -62.87 -16.44 8.90
CA HIS A 77 -63.73 -16.37 7.70
C HIS A 77 -63.06 -15.68 6.49
N GLU A 78 -61.85 -15.15 6.65
CA GLU A 78 -61.15 -14.41 5.60
C GLU A 78 -60.24 -15.33 4.78
N ARG A 79 -60.23 -15.13 3.45
CA ARG A 79 -59.42 -15.89 2.51
C ARG A 79 -58.49 -14.96 1.75
N HIS A 80 -57.20 -15.29 1.75
CA HIS A 80 -56.13 -14.53 1.12
C HIS A 80 -55.46 -15.41 0.05
N PRO A 81 -55.98 -15.42 -1.19
CA PRO A 81 -55.39 -16.19 -2.27
C PRO A 81 -54.19 -15.47 -2.90
N SER A 82 -53.24 -16.24 -3.46
CA SER A 82 -52.11 -15.75 -4.27
C SER A 82 -52.56 -14.93 -5.48
N ARG A 83 -53.55 -15.44 -6.21
CA ARG A 83 -54.36 -14.73 -7.22
C ARG A 83 -55.77 -15.35 -7.27
N PRO A 84 -56.78 -14.71 -7.89
CA PRO A 84 -58.08 -15.36 -8.07
C PRO A 84 -57.97 -16.62 -8.94
N PHE A 85 -58.39 -17.78 -8.43
CA PHE A 85 -58.45 -19.05 -9.15
C PHE A 85 -59.64 -19.91 -8.70
N THR A 86 -59.93 -20.98 -9.45
CA THR A 86 -60.99 -21.95 -9.09
C THR A 86 -60.36 -23.15 -8.38
N PRO A 87 -60.75 -23.49 -7.13
CA PRO A 87 -60.20 -24.64 -6.42
C PRO A 87 -60.37 -25.95 -7.19
N THR A 88 -59.31 -26.75 -7.21
CA THR A 88 -59.27 -28.06 -7.84
C THR A 88 -59.22 -29.18 -6.79
N PRO A 89 -59.48 -30.44 -7.17
CA PRO A 89 -59.31 -31.59 -6.26
C PRO A 89 -57.87 -31.86 -5.83
N TRP A 90 -56.87 -31.32 -6.56
CA TRP A 90 -55.45 -31.50 -6.29
C TRP A 90 -54.95 -30.46 -5.30
N VAL A 91 -55.19 -30.71 -4.01
CA VAL A 91 -54.88 -29.78 -2.91
C VAL A 91 -54.06 -30.42 -1.81
N MET A 92 -53.05 -29.69 -1.34
CA MET A 92 -52.32 -29.96 -0.11
C MET A 92 -52.67 -28.90 0.93
N SER A 93 -52.82 -29.27 2.21
CA SER A 93 -53.22 -28.32 3.24
C SER A 93 -52.54 -28.57 4.57
N ALA A 94 -52.23 -27.49 5.30
CA ALA A 94 -51.69 -27.54 6.65
C ALA A 94 -52.41 -26.53 7.57
N PRO A 95 -52.73 -26.92 8.82
CA PRO A 95 -53.37 -26.03 9.79
C PRO A 95 -52.38 -25.00 10.33
N ILE A 96 -52.81 -23.74 10.42
CA ILE A 96 -52.08 -22.65 11.07
C ILE A 96 -52.49 -22.63 12.53
N ARG A 97 -51.54 -22.92 13.43
CA ARG A 97 -51.81 -23.02 14.87
C ARG A 97 -51.21 -21.83 15.62
N VAL A 98 -52.05 -21.09 16.35
CA VAL A 98 -51.65 -20.01 17.25
C VAL A 98 -51.83 -20.52 18.68
N ARG A 99 -50.74 -20.59 19.45
CA ARG A 99 -50.75 -21.10 20.85
C ARG A 99 -51.45 -22.46 21.02
N GLY A 100 -51.28 -23.35 20.02
CA GLY A 100 -51.86 -24.70 20.02
C GLY A 100 -53.32 -24.78 19.58
N ARG A 101 -53.99 -23.67 19.25
CA ARG A 101 -55.33 -23.63 18.66
C ARG A 101 -55.24 -23.42 17.15
N GLU A 102 -56.08 -24.11 16.39
CA GLU A 102 -56.17 -23.93 14.94
C GLU A 102 -56.98 -22.67 14.64
N GLU A 103 -56.29 -21.60 14.23
CA GLU A 103 -56.91 -20.29 13.90
C GLU A 103 -57.11 -20.12 12.38
N GLY A 104 -56.56 -21.05 11.60
CA GLY A 104 -56.74 -21.06 10.16
C GLY A 104 -55.96 -22.17 9.47
N ARG A 105 -55.82 -22.06 8.16
CA ARG A 105 -55.10 -23.05 7.34
C ARG A 105 -54.48 -22.43 6.10
N ILE A 106 -53.39 -23.02 5.64
CA ILE A 106 -52.83 -22.79 4.32
C ILE A 106 -53.17 -23.97 3.41
N GLU A 107 -53.59 -23.65 2.19
CA GLU A 107 -53.93 -24.62 1.14
C GLU A 107 -53.13 -24.29 -0.12
N VAL A 108 -52.61 -25.31 -0.79
CA VAL A 108 -51.85 -25.18 -2.04
C VAL A 108 -52.46 -26.11 -3.08
N TYR A 109 -52.80 -25.57 -4.24
CA TYR A 109 -53.52 -26.23 -5.32
C TYR A 109 -52.66 -26.31 -6.58
N TYR A 110 -52.73 -27.43 -7.29
CA TYR A 110 -52.37 -27.47 -8.70
C TYR A 110 -53.62 -27.26 -9.56
N LEU A 111 -53.57 -26.32 -10.51
CA LEU A 111 -54.72 -25.95 -11.34
C LEU A 111 -55.02 -26.95 -12.48
N GLU A 112 -54.09 -27.86 -12.74
CA GLU A 112 -54.16 -28.88 -13.79
C GLU A 112 -53.79 -30.25 -13.20
N GLU A 113 -54.21 -31.33 -13.85
CA GLU A 113 -53.84 -32.69 -13.45
C GLU A 113 -52.34 -32.89 -13.61
N ARG A 114 -51.68 -33.40 -12.55
CA ARG A 114 -50.25 -33.66 -12.52
C ARG A 114 -49.98 -35.13 -12.19
N PRO A 115 -48.83 -35.70 -12.61
CA PRO A 115 -48.47 -37.07 -12.30
C PRO A 115 -48.51 -37.36 -10.80
N GLU A 116 -48.91 -38.57 -10.41
CA GLU A 116 -48.82 -39.00 -9.01
C GLU A 116 -47.35 -39.07 -8.55
N ALA A 117 -47.13 -38.56 -7.35
CA ALA A 117 -45.88 -38.57 -6.59
C ALA A 117 -46.13 -39.22 -5.21
N ASP A 118 -45.65 -38.63 -4.11
CA ASP A 118 -45.77 -39.22 -2.77
C ASP A 118 -47.16 -39.04 -2.13
N ARG A 119 -47.79 -37.88 -2.36
CA ARG A 119 -49.09 -37.50 -1.78
C ARG A 119 -49.99 -36.89 -2.86
N GLY A 120 -50.64 -37.75 -3.65
CA GLY A 120 -51.28 -37.30 -4.88
C GLY A 120 -50.19 -36.73 -5.81
N PRO A 121 -50.34 -35.54 -6.41
CA PRO A 121 -49.31 -34.96 -7.27
C PRO A 121 -48.13 -34.29 -6.53
N PHE A 122 -48.11 -34.31 -5.19
CA PHE A 122 -47.13 -33.59 -4.37
C PHE A 122 -46.01 -34.49 -3.82
N LEU A 123 -44.83 -33.91 -3.62
CA LEU A 123 -43.66 -34.53 -3.00
C LEU A 123 -43.76 -34.56 -1.47
N LYS A 124 -43.06 -35.50 -0.84
CA LYS A 124 -42.92 -35.59 0.62
C LYS A 124 -42.26 -34.34 1.22
N GLU A 125 -41.36 -33.71 0.49
CA GLU A 125 -40.68 -32.49 0.89
C GLU A 125 -41.63 -31.28 0.87
N GLU A 126 -42.57 -31.22 -0.07
CA GLU A 126 -43.61 -30.17 -0.14
C GLU A 126 -44.57 -30.27 1.06
N GLU A 127 -44.86 -31.48 1.55
CA GLU A 127 -45.64 -31.70 2.78
C GLU A 127 -44.92 -31.10 4.01
N ARG A 128 -43.58 -31.17 4.06
CA ARG A 128 -42.79 -30.53 5.12
C ARG A 128 -42.72 -29.01 4.94
N LEU A 129 -42.63 -28.55 3.70
CA LEU A 129 -42.57 -27.12 3.36
C LEU A 129 -43.85 -26.40 3.78
N ILE A 130 -45.04 -26.92 3.41
CA ILE A 130 -46.32 -26.31 3.78
C ILE A 130 -46.54 -26.29 5.29
N ALA A 131 -46.12 -27.34 6.01
CA ALA A 131 -46.16 -27.38 7.46
C ALA A 131 -45.26 -26.30 8.08
N SER A 132 -44.03 -26.16 7.56
CA SER A 132 -43.08 -25.14 8.02
C SER A 132 -43.59 -23.71 7.78
N ILE A 133 -44.27 -23.46 6.66
CA ILE A 133 -44.90 -22.17 6.37
C ILE A 133 -46.09 -21.92 7.32
N ALA A 134 -46.92 -22.93 7.58
CA ALA A 134 -48.04 -22.84 8.50
C ALA A 134 -47.59 -22.52 9.95
N ASP A 135 -46.50 -23.15 10.42
CA ASP A 135 -45.93 -22.89 11.74
C ASP A 135 -45.39 -21.46 11.86
N ARG A 136 -44.69 -20.95 10.84
CA ARG A 136 -44.19 -19.57 10.80
C ARG A 136 -45.31 -18.53 10.83
N LEU A 137 -46.40 -18.79 10.09
CA LEU A 137 -47.60 -17.96 10.12
C LEU A 137 -48.25 -17.98 11.50
N GLY A 138 -48.31 -19.14 12.15
CA GLY A 138 -48.85 -19.30 13.50
C GLY A 138 -48.05 -18.53 14.56
N ILE A 139 -46.71 -18.58 14.48
CA ILE A 139 -45.80 -17.82 15.35
C ILE A 139 -45.99 -16.32 15.13
N TRP A 140 -46.01 -15.88 13.87
CA TRP A 140 -46.15 -14.46 13.55
C TRP A 140 -47.50 -13.89 14.03
N LEU A 141 -48.60 -14.61 13.86
CA LEU A 141 -49.92 -14.22 14.38
C LEU A 141 -49.93 -14.12 15.91
N ALA A 142 -49.27 -15.06 16.61
CA ALA A 142 -49.14 -14.99 18.06
C ALA A 142 -48.39 -13.73 18.53
N MET A 143 -47.37 -13.29 17.78
CA MET A 143 -46.62 -12.06 18.07
C MET A 143 -47.47 -10.80 17.82
N GLN A 144 -48.34 -10.80 16.81
CA GLN A 144 -49.26 -9.68 16.54
C GLN A 144 -50.34 -9.54 17.62
N GLU A 145 -50.90 -10.64 18.13
CA GLU A 145 -51.86 -10.61 19.24
C GLU A 145 -51.24 -10.07 20.54
N LEU A 146 -49.97 -10.38 20.80
CA LEU A 146 -49.20 -9.83 21.91
C LEU A 146 -48.99 -8.31 21.78
N ALA A 147 -48.76 -7.81 20.56
CA ALA A 147 -48.57 -6.38 20.31
C ALA A 147 -49.88 -5.57 20.37
N ALA A 148 -51.04 -6.18 20.09
CA ALA A 148 -52.35 -5.53 20.11
C ALA A 148 -53.04 -5.51 21.50
N GLY A 149 -52.51 -6.25 22.47
CA GLY A 149 -53.14 -6.51 23.77
C GLY A 149 -52.96 -5.45 24.87
N ASP A 150 -52.37 -4.29 24.60
CA ASP A 150 -52.01 -3.30 25.63
C ASP A 150 -52.88 -2.04 25.52
N GLY A 151 -54.15 -2.13 25.96
CA GLY A 151 -55.10 -1.04 25.78
C GLY A 151 -56.49 -1.14 26.41
N ASN A 152 -56.65 -1.59 27.67
CA ASN A 152 -57.60 -0.99 28.63
C ASN A 152 -57.69 -1.74 29.98
N GLY A 153 -57.24 -1.05 31.05
CA GLY A 153 -57.88 -0.99 32.36
C GLY A 153 -58.06 -2.26 33.19
N THR A 154 -57.21 -2.48 34.21
CA THR A 154 -57.51 -2.08 35.61
C THR A 154 -56.27 -2.28 36.48
N ARG A 155 -55.90 -1.24 37.24
CA ARG A 155 -54.92 -1.33 38.34
C ARG A 155 -55.51 -2.22 39.44
N GLY A 156 -55.00 -3.44 39.55
CA GLY A 156 -55.11 -4.30 40.72
C GLY A 156 -53.73 -4.87 41.00
N GLU A 157 -53.20 -4.58 42.18
CA GLU A 157 -51.92 -5.11 42.67
C GLU A 157 -51.90 -6.64 42.56
N LEU A 158 -50.97 -7.16 41.77
CA LEU A 158 -50.41 -8.51 41.91
C LEU A 158 -49.03 -8.48 41.23
N VAL A 159 -48.00 -8.48 42.07
CA VAL A 159 -46.61 -8.72 41.68
C VAL A 159 -46.54 -10.13 41.08
N VAL A 160 -46.25 -10.25 39.78
CA VAL A 160 -45.74 -11.49 39.17
C VAL A 160 -44.65 -11.09 38.18
N GLU A 161 -43.43 -11.57 38.43
CA GLU A 161 -42.29 -11.56 37.52
C GLU A 161 -42.60 -12.47 36.32
N GLU A 162 -43.05 -11.94 35.18
CA GLU A 162 -42.96 -12.67 33.91
C GLU A 162 -41.64 -12.31 33.22
N ARG A 163 -40.65 -13.20 33.39
CA ARG A 163 -39.45 -13.23 32.55
C ARG A 163 -39.86 -13.64 31.15
N ASP A 164 -40.05 -12.65 30.29
CA ASP A 164 -40.47 -12.78 28.90
C ASP A 164 -39.58 -13.81 28.16
N GLU A 165 -40.11 -15.00 27.82
CA GLU A 165 -39.35 -16.12 27.22
C GLU A 165 -39.18 -15.99 25.69
N VAL A 166 -39.15 -14.76 25.18
CA VAL A 166 -39.11 -14.42 23.74
C VAL A 166 -37.94 -15.09 22.99
N TRP A 167 -36.88 -15.48 23.70
CA TRP A 167 -35.72 -16.19 23.16
C TRP A 167 -35.96 -17.68 22.89
N ARG A 168 -36.95 -18.32 23.52
CA ARG A 168 -37.16 -19.78 23.44
C ARG A 168 -37.48 -20.25 22.03
N GLY A 169 -38.42 -19.59 21.36
CA GLY A 169 -38.80 -19.94 19.97
C GLY A 169 -37.62 -19.88 19.00
N PRO A 170 -36.87 -18.75 18.94
CA PRO A 170 -35.66 -18.66 18.14
C PRO A 170 -34.57 -19.68 18.50
N ALA A 171 -34.36 -19.95 19.79
CA ALA A 171 -33.34 -20.91 20.25
C ALA A 171 -33.68 -22.34 19.86
N GLU A 172 -34.94 -22.73 20.01
CA GLU A 172 -35.44 -24.05 19.62
C GLU A 172 -35.41 -24.23 18.10
N LEU A 173 -35.79 -23.20 17.34
CA LEU A 173 -35.68 -23.22 15.87
C LEU A 173 -34.23 -23.41 15.44
N LEU A 174 -33.28 -22.65 16.02
CA LEU A 174 -31.85 -22.80 15.77
C LEU A 174 -31.35 -24.20 16.10
N ARG A 175 -31.78 -24.78 17.22
CA ARG A 175 -31.41 -26.15 17.64
C ARG A 175 -31.86 -27.20 16.62
N LEU A 176 -33.04 -27.01 16.02
CA LEU A 176 -33.62 -27.92 15.04
C LEU A 176 -33.07 -27.70 13.62
N SER A 177 -32.75 -26.46 13.25
CA SER A 177 -32.31 -26.10 11.91
C SER A 177 -30.80 -26.17 11.71
N ASP A 178 -30.02 -25.75 12.71
CA ASP A 178 -28.54 -25.70 12.66
C ASP A 178 -27.94 -25.95 14.05
N GLN A 179 -27.74 -27.22 14.36
CA GLN A 179 -27.21 -27.66 15.64
C GLN A 179 -25.79 -27.17 15.92
N THR A 180 -24.97 -26.91 14.88
CA THR A 180 -23.60 -26.42 15.04
C THR A 180 -23.59 -24.97 15.47
N LEU A 181 -24.46 -24.17 14.86
CA LEU A 181 -24.65 -22.77 15.20
C LEU A 181 -25.28 -22.59 16.58
N TYR A 182 -26.24 -23.44 16.93
CA TYR A 182 -26.81 -23.50 18.28
C TYR A 182 -25.72 -23.77 19.34
N LEU A 183 -24.87 -24.77 19.12
CA LEU A 183 -23.73 -25.08 20.01
C LEU A 183 -22.78 -23.90 20.18
N SER A 184 -22.47 -23.19 19.08
CA SER A 184 -21.62 -22.00 19.09
C SER A 184 -22.25 -20.88 19.94
N ILE A 185 -23.53 -20.59 19.73
CA ILE A 185 -24.29 -19.56 20.46
C ILE A 185 -24.43 -19.93 21.94
N ALA A 186 -24.76 -21.19 22.26
CA ALA A 186 -24.86 -21.68 23.64
C ALA A 186 -23.54 -21.54 24.40
N ARG A 187 -22.41 -21.84 23.76
CA ARG A 187 -21.08 -21.67 24.35
C ARG A 187 -20.72 -20.20 24.53
N LYS A 188 -21.00 -19.33 23.56
CA LYS A 188 -20.81 -17.88 23.69
C LYS A 188 -21.66 -17.31 24.82
N LEU A 189 -22.87 -17.83 25.01
CA LEU A 189 -23.78 -17.44 26.09
C LEU A 189 -23.21 -17.78 27.47
N ILE A 190 -22.72 -19.00 27.66
CA ILE A 190 -22.07 -19.41 28.91
C ILE A 190 -20.82 -18.56 29.17
N ASN A 191 -19.97 -18.35 28.16
CA ASN A 191 -18.79 -17.50 28.30
C ASN A 191 -19.13 -16.06 28.71
N HIS A 192 -20.20 -15.50 28.11
CA HIS A 192 -20.70 -14.18 28.50
C HIS A 192 -21.13 -14.13 29.97
N LEU A 193 -21.87 -15.16 30.43
CA LEU A 193 -22.27 -15.30 31.83
C LEU A 193 -21.06 -15.52 32.77
N CYS A 194 -20.02 -16.21 32.33
CA CYS A 194 -18.76 -16.35 33.07
C CYS A 194 -18.06 -15.00 33.25
N TRP A 195 -18.03 -14.16 32.20
CA TRP A 195 -17.49 -12.80 32.28
C TRP A 195 -18.31 -11.87 33.18
N MET A 196 -19.59 -12.17 33.39
CA MET A 196 -20.43 -11.51 34.40
C MET A 196 -20.14 -12.00 35.83
N GLY A 197 -19.24 -12.97 36.01
CA GLY A 197 -18.84 -13.51 37.32
C GLY A 197 -19.78 -14.57 37.88
N LEU A 198 -20.55 -15.27 37.03
CA LEU A 198 -21.49 -16.30 37.48
C LEU A 198 -20.80 -17.66 37.66
N ASP A 199 -20.68 -18.12 38.90
CA ASP A 199 -20.08 -19.41 39.25
C ASP A 199 -20.82 -20.59 38.59
N GLU A 200 -22.17 -20.55 38.54
CA GLU A 200 -23.00 -21.56 37.85
C GLU A 200 -22.64 -21.70 36.36
N ALA A 201 -22.20 -20.60 35.70
CA ALA A 201 -21.77 -20.63 34.30
C ALA A 201 -20.36 -21.22 34.15
N GLN A 202 -19.46 -20.96 35.11
CA GLN A 202 -18.11 -21.53 35.11
C GLN A 202 -18.15 -23.05 35.29
N ASP A 203 -19.01 -23.52 36.20
CA ASP A 203 -19.24 -24.95 36.40
C ASP A 203 -19.84 -25.61 35.15
N MET A 204 -20.80 -24.94 34.50
CA MET A 204 -21.38 -25.42 33.25
C MET A 204 -20.37 -25.46 32.09
N LEU A 205 -19.47 -24.48 32.00
CA LEU A 205 -18.39 -24.47 31.02
C LEU A 205 -17.38 -25.60 31.28
N ARG A 206 -17.01 -25.82 32.54
CA ARG A 206 -16.15 -26.96 32.95
C ARG A 206 -16.82 -28.30 32.65
N GLU A 207 -18.13 -28.44 32.88
CA GLU A 207 -18.90 -29.64 32.55
C GLU A 207 -18.87 -29.91 31.03
N ALA A 208 -19.09 -28.86 30.23
CA ALA A 208 -19.10 -28.92 28.76
C ALA A 208 -17.71 -29.20 28.15
N GLU A 209 -16.64 -28.63 28.70
CA GLU A 209 -15.29 -28.69 28.11
C GLU A 209 -14.41 -29.80 28.72
N LEU A 210 -14.59 -30.13 30.00
CA LEU A 210 -13.71 -31.04 30.76
C LEU A 210 -14.39 -32.33 31.19
N GLY A 211 -15.68 -32.52 30.91
CA GLY A 211 -16.40 -33.77 31.20
C GLY A 211 -16.50 -34.12 32.69
N GLY A 212 -16.43 -33.11 33.58
CA GLY A 212 -16.65 -33.27 35.02
C GLY A 212 -15.50 -33.89 35.83
N ALA A 213 -14.28 -34.01 35.29
CA ALA A 213 -13.12 -34.45 36.06
C ALA A 213 -12.38 -33.27 36.71
N GLY A 214 -12.02 -33.42 37.99
CA GLY A 214 -11.64 -32.36 38.92
C GLY A 214 -10.35 -31.59 38.65
N GLU A 215 -10.04 -30.70 39.60
CA GLU A 215 -8.92 -29.74 39.62
C GLU A 215 -7.55 -30.39 39.35
N GLU A 216 -7.19 -30.53 38.08
CA GLU A 216 -5.79 -30.61 37.67
C GLU A 216 -5.37 -29.24 37.15
N ALA A 217 -4.28 -28.73 37.71
CA ALA A 217 -3.75 -27.39 37.47
C ALA A 217 -3.69 -27.05 35.97
N VAL A 218 -4.57 -26.15 35.55
CA VAL A 218 -4.52 -25.52 34.23
C VAL A 218 -3.41 -24.48 34.27
N GLY A 219 -2.24 -24.79 33.68
CA GLY A 219 -1.14 -23.82 33.60
C GLY A 219 0.25 -24.42 33.33
N GLU A 220 0.86 -23.94 32.24
CA GLU A 220 2.29 -23.87 31.88
C GLU A 220 3.22 -25.01 32.34
N GLN A 221 2.77 -26.26 32.32
CA GLN A 221 3.72 -27.36 32.30
C GLN A 221 4.15 -27.59 30.86
N ASN A 222 5.46 -27.67 30.62
CA ASN A 222 6.04 -27.92 29.29
C ASN A 222 5.88 -29.41 28.88
N VAL A 223 4.67 -29.95 29.03
CA VAL A 223 4.25 -31.30 28.66
C VAL A 223 2.91 -31.22 27.92
N PRO A 224 2.71 -31.98 26.84
CA PRO A 224 1.43 -32.00 26.14
C PRO A 224 0.31 -32.48 27.04
N GLU A 225 -0.72 -31.66 27.24
CA GLU A 225 -1.93 -32.07 27.95
C GLU A 225 -2.67 -33.17 27.18
N ARG A 226 -3.33 -34.07 27.92
CA ARG A 226 -4.15 -35.13 27.31
C ARG A 226 -5.39 -34.52 26.65
N ARG A 227 -5.67 -34.90 25.40
CA ARG A 227 -6.89 -34.53 24.68
C ARG A 227 -8.14 -35.01 25.44
N ARG A 228 -8.85 -34.08 26.09
CA ARG A 228 -10.18 -34.34 26.70
C ARG A 228 -11.25 -34.16 25.62
N ARG A 229 -12.26 -35.05 25.58
CA ARG A 229 -13.36 -34.94 24.60
C ARG A 229 -14.45 -34.02 25.17
N PRO A 230 -14.85 -32.95 24.47
CA PRO A 230 -15.93 -32.09 24.94
C PRO A 230 -17.26 -32.87 25.00
N VAL A 231 -18.06 -32.60 26.02
CA VAL A 231 -19.39 -33.21 26.21
C VAL A 231 -20.43 -32.22 25.68
N HIS A 232 -20.85 -32.43 24.43
CA HIS A 232 -21.80 -31.53 23.77
C HIS A 232 -23.22 -31.58 24.36
N GLU A 233 -23.57 -32.59 25.16
CA GLU A 233 -24.91 -32.76 25.75
C GLU A 233 -25.33 -31.57 26.61
N VAL A 234 -24.40 -30.98 27.37
CA VAL A 234 -24.67 -29.81 28.23
C VAL A 234 -25.02 -28.59 27.38
N LEU A 235 -24.27 -28.36 26.30
CA LEU A 235 -24.45 -27.23 25.39
C LEU A 235 -25.66 -27.38 24.44
N LEU A 236 -26.05 -28.63 24.13
CA LEU A 236 -27.24 -28.94 23.32
C LEU A 236 -28.55 -28.88 24.12
N SER A 237 -28.47 -28.87 25.45
CA SER A 237 -29.60 -28.72 26.34
C SER A 237 -30.07 -27.26 26.45
N ASP A 238 -31.25 -27.02 27.02
CA ASP A 238 -31.75 -25.67 27.29
C ASP A 238 -31.05 -25.00 28.49
N ARG A 239 -30.20 -25.72 29.23
CA ARG A 239 -29.50 -25.24 30.44
C ARG A 239 -28.76 -23.91 30.24
N PRO A 240 -28.02 -23.67 29.14
CA PRO A 240 -27.31 -22.41 28.91
C PRO A 240 -28.24 -21.20 28.83
N PHE A 241 -29.37 -21.37 28.13
CA PHE A 241 -30.33 -20.29 27.93
C PHE A 241 -31.25 -20.09 29.13
N LEU A 242 -31.60 -21.17 29.84
CA LEU A 242 -32.31 -21.10 31.11
C LEU A 242 -31.47 -20.41 32.18
N LEU A 243 -30.16 -20.70 32.23
CA LEU A 243 -29.24 -19.99 33.11
C LEU A 243 -29.15 -18.51 32.74
N ALA A 244 -29.03 -18.18 31.45
CA ALA A 244 -29.08 -16.79 31.00
C ALA A 244 -30.37 -16.08 31.40
N ALA A 245 -31.53 -16.74 31.24
CA ALA A 245 -32.84 -16.21 31.63
C ALA A 245 -33.00 -15.98 33.14
N LYS A 246 -32.10 -16.54 33.96
CA LYS A 246 -32.04 -16.21 35.40
C LYS A 246 -31.45 -14.83 35.69
N HIS A 247 -30.63 -14.31 34.78
CA HIS A 247 -29.79 -13.13 35.03
C HIS A 247 -29.96 -12.02 33.98
N LEU A 248 -30.53 -12.33 32.82
CA LEU A 248 -30.78 -11.44 31.70
C LEU A 248 -32.27 -11.45 31.34
N ARG A 249 -32.78 -10.32 30.85
CA ARG A 249 -34.13 -10.24 30.28
C ARG A 249 -34.18 -10.98 28.95
N GLY A 250 -35.34 -11.49 28.57
CA GLY A 250 -35.47 -12.25 27.32
C GLY A 250 -35.10 -11.46 26.06
N ALA A 251 -35.36 -10.16 26.04
CA ALA A 251 -34.92 -9.27 24.97
C ALA A 251 -33.38 -9.16 24.88
N GLU A 252 -32.67 -9.22 26.01
CA GLU A 252 -31.20 -9.17 26.04
C GLU A 252 -30.60 -10.47 25.51
N ILE A 253 -31.19 -11.63 25.86
CA ILE A 253 -30.79 -12.94 25.33
C ILE A 253 -31.02 -12.99 23.82
N LEU A 254 -32.18 -12.52 23.35
CA LEU A 254 -32.49 -12.47 21.93
C LEU A 254 -31.51 -11.56 21.16
N ALA A 255 -31.16 -10.40 21.72
CA ALA A 255 -30.17 -9.50 21.12
C ALA A 255 -28.77 -10.14 21.04
N LEU A 256 -28.34 -10.87 22.08
CA LEU A 256 -27.07 -11.62 22.07
C LEU A 256 -27.08 -12.74 21.03
N MET A 257 -28.19 -13.49 20.91
CA MET A 257 -28.35 -14.52 19.89
C MET A 257 -28.29 -13.93 18.47
N GLN A 258 -29.02 -12.84 18.22
CA GLN A 258 -29.01 -12.15 16.93
C GLN A 258 -27.61 -11.62 16.60
N LYS A 259 -26.92 -11.03 17.57
CA LYS A 259 -25.52 -10.58 17.41
C LYS A 259 -24.60 -11.73 17.02
N TRP A 260 -24.65 -12.85 17.74
CA TRP A 260 -23.74 -13.97 17.47
C TRP A 260 -24.09 -14.74 16.20
N LEU A 261 -25.37 -14.76 15.81
CA LEU A 261 -25.82 -15.25 14.52
C LEU A 261 -25.24 -14.40 13.36
N GLN A 262 -25.24 -13.08 13.52
CA GLN A 262 -24.60 -12.17 12.56
C GLN A 262 -23.07 -12.35 12.51
N GLU A 263 -22.42 -12.53 13.67
CA GLU A 263 -20.98 -12.84 13.74
C GLU A 263 -20.61 -14.17 13.08
N ASP A 264 -21.45 -15.20 13.20
CA ASP A 264 -21.20 -16.50 12.58
C ASP A 264 -21.28 -16.42 11.05
N LYS A 265 -22.27 -15.70 10.51
CA LYS A 265 -22.30 -15.35 9.08
C LYS A 265 -21.01 -14.66 8.63
N ALA A 266 -20.45 -13.80 9.47
CA ALA A 266 -19.19 -13.12 9.19
C ALA A 266 -17.96 -14.02 9.28
N SER A 267 -18.01 -15.06 10.11
CA SER A 267 -16.94 -16.07 10.23
C SER A 267 -16.72 -16.83 8.92
N GLY A 268 -17.78 -16.99 8.11
CA GLY A 268 -17.69 -17.52 6.75
C GLY A 268 -16.76 -16.69 5.87
N PHE A 269 -16.83 -15.36 5.94
CA PHE A 269 -15.93 -14.48 5.18
C PHE A 269 -14.48 -14.61 5.65
N LEU A 270 -14.27 -14.66 6.96
CA LEU A 270 -12.94 -14.86 7.55
C LEU A 270 -12.33 -16.20 7.15
N LYS A 271 -13.14 -17.26 7.07
CA LYS A 271 -12.68 -18.58 6.65
C LYS A 271 -12.17 -18.56 5.20
N THR A 272 -12.88 -17.89 4.28
CA THR A 272 -12.43 -17.72 2.90
C THR A 272 -11.17 -16.85 2.82
N LEU A 273 -11.12 -15.73 3.54
CA LEU A 273 -9.98 -14.81 3.50
C LEU A 273 -8.71 -15.37 4.14
N ASN A 274 -8.84 -16.12 5.23
CA ASN A 274 -7.72 -16.74 5.93
C ASN A 274 -7.30 -18.09 5.31
N ASN A 275 -8.07 -18.62 4.36
CA ASN A 275 -7.67 -19.80 3.60
C ASN A 275 -6.72 -19.36 2.48
N PRO A 276 -5.41 -19.68 2.56
CA PRO A 276 -4.46 -19.28 1.52
C PRO A 276 -4.75 -19.92 0.15
N TYR A 277 -5.60 -20.97 0.12
CA TYR A 277 -5.97 -21.70 -1.10
C TYR A 277 -7.25 -21.21 -1.75
N SER A 278 -7.99 -20.27 -1.14
CA SER A 278 -9.24 -19.79 -1.72
C SER A 278 -8.97 -19.06 -3.05
N PRO A 279 -9.62 -19.49 -4.15
CA PRO A 279 -9.55 -18.82 -5.44
C PRO A 279 -9.96 -17.35 -5.34
N PHE A 280 -9.43 -16.53 -6.23
CA PHE A 280 -9.72 -15.10 -6.21
C PHE A 280 -11.22 -14.79 -6.30
N GLY A 281 -11.95 -15.48 -7.19
CA GLY A 281 -13.39 -15.29 -7.34
C GLY A 281 -14.16 -15.48 -6.03
N GLU A 282 -13.80 -16.50 -5.23
CA GLU A 282 -14.41 -16.71 -3.91
C GLU A 282 -14.09 -15.59 -2.93
N VAL A 283 -12.85 -15.09 -2.95
CA VAL A 283 -12.41 -13.99 -2.10
C VAL A 283 -13.14 -12.69 -2.48
N ALA A 284 -13.21 -12.37 -3.77
CA ALA A 284 -13.93 -11.20 -4.28
C ALA A 284 -15.42 -11.27 -3.91
N ASP A 285 -16.04 -12.45 -4.06
CA ASP A 285 -17.44 -12.66 -3.66
C ASP A 285 -17.64 -12.59 -2.15
N ALA A 286 -16.67 -13.03 -1.34
CA ALA A 286 -16.70 -12.84 0.11
C ALA A 286 -16.64 -11.35 0.49
N VAL A 287 -15.78 -10.56 -0.16
CA VAL A 287 -15.66 -9.10 0.08
C VAL A 287 -16.93 -8.37 -0.38
N ARG A 288 -17.49 -8.73 -1.54
CA ARG A 288 -18.75 -8.16 -2.05
C ARG A 288 -19.93 -8.47 -1.13
N ARG A 289 -20.09 -9.73 -0.70
CA ARG A 289 -21.13 -10.14 0.26
C ARG A 289 -20.97 -9.44 1.61
N TYR A 290 -19.74 -9.26 2.08
CA TYR A 290 -19.50 -8.50 3.32
C TYR A 290 -19.93 -7.04 3.18
N GLY A 291 -19.67 -6.38 2.05
CA GLY A 291 -20.17 -5.03 1.79
C GLY A 291 -21.69 -4.95 1.73
N GLN A 292 -22.35 -5.90 1.07
CA GLN A 292 -23.82 -5.99 1.05
C GLN A 292 -24.39 -6.18 2.47
N PHE A 293 -23.73 -6.99 3.30
CA PHE A 293 -24.12 -7.18 4.71
C PHE A 293 -24.05 -5.86 5.50
N LEU A 294 -22.98 -5.07 5.33
CA LEU A 294 -22.87 -3.76 5.98
C LEU A 294 -23.92 -2.76 5.45
N ALA A 295 -24.15 -2.74 4.13
CA ALA A 295 -25.17 -1.87 3.51
C ALA A 295 -26.60 -2.20 3.97
N ALA A 296 -26.88 -3.46 4.30
CA ALA A 296 -28.16 -3.90 4.88
C ALA A 296 -28.31 -3.59 6.39
N GLY A 297 -27.41 -2.79 6.98
CA GLY A 297 -27.42 -2.45 8.41
C GLY A 297 -26.81 -3.52 9.32
N GLY A 298 -26.14 -4.53 8.75
CA GLY A 298 -25.42 -5.54 9.50
C GLY A 298 -24.24 -4.93 10.26
N SER A 299 -24.00 -5.37 11.49
CA SER A 299 -22.88 -4.90 12.30
C SER A 299 -22.08 -6.07 12.86
N LEU A 300 -20.76 -5.93 12.86
CA LEU A 300 -19.85 -6.88 13.49
C LEU A 300 -19.30 -6.31 14.79
N ALA A 301 -19.11 -7.19 15.78
CA ALA A 301 -18.32 -6.88 16.96
C ALA A 301 -16.92 -6.42 16.55
N GLU A 302 -16.38 -5.46 17.32
CA GLU A 302 -15.08 -4.83 17.06
C GLU A 302 -13.94 -5.84 16.84
N PRO A 303 -13.79 -6.93 17.63
CA PRO A 303 -12.71 -7.90 17.41
C PRO A 303 -12.80 -8.62 16.05
N THR A 304 -14.02 -8.98 15.62
CA THR A 304 -14.25 -9.64 14.33
C THR A 304 -13.98 -8.69 13.18
N ARG A 305 -14.38 -7.42 13.31
CA ARG A 305 -14.10 -6.36 12.33
C ARG A 305 -12.59 -6.13 12.18
N HIS A 306 -11.87 -5.99 13.28
CA HIS A 306 -10.42 -5.85 13.28
C HIS A 306 -9.73 -7.07 12.65
N GLY A 307 -10.16 -8.29 13.01
CA GLY A 307 -9.65 -9.51 12.42
C GLY A 307 -9.81 -9.52 10.90
N LEU A 308 -10.98 -9.10 10.41
CA LEU A 308 -11.28 -9.04 8.98
C LEU A 308 -10.44 -7.99 8.24
N GLN A 309 -10.32 -6.78 8.79
CA GLN A 309 -9.47 -5.74 8.20
C GLN A 309 -8.02 -6.21 8.09
N VAL A 310 -7.48 -6.83 9.15
CA VAL A 310 -6.13 -7.39 9.12
C VAL A 310 -6.00 -8.48 8.06
N SER A 311 -6.98 -9.38 7.94
CA SER A 311 -6.98 -10.42 6.90
C SER A 311 -7.01 -9.82 5.50
N LEU A 312 -7.78 -8.76 5.25
CA LEU A 312 -7.85 -8.07 3.95
C LEU A 312 -6.53 -7.38 3.60
N VAL A 313 -5.97 -6.60 4.52
CA VAL A 313 -4.66 -5.94 4.33
C VAL A 313 -3.60 -7.00 4.03
N ARG A 314 -3.58 -8.11 4.79
CA ARG A 314 -2.62 -9.19 4.60
C ARG A 314 -2.77 -9.90 3.26
N ARG A 315 -4.02 -10.11 2.83
CA ARG A 315 -4.36 -10.83 1.61
C ARG A 315 -3.98 -10.07 0.35
N PHE A 316 -4.20 -8.75 0.33
CA PHE A 316 -4.06 -7.94 -0.89
C PHE A 316 -2.82 -7.04 -0.92
N LEU A 317 -2.39 -6.52 0.23
CA LEU A 317 -1.38 -5.48 0.30
C LEU A 317 -0.02 -6.05 0.70
N THR A 318 0.13 -6.52 1.94
CA THR A 318 1.43 -6.98 2.46
C THR A 318 1.30 -7.79 3.74
N GLU A 319 2.28 -8.65 4.02
CA GLU A 319 2.38 -9.41 5.28
C GLU A 319 3.22 -8.72 6.35
N GLN A 320 3.76 -7.54 6.05
CA GLN A 320 4.61 -6.80 6.98
C GLN A 320 3.82 -6.29 8.17
N LEU A 321 4.23 -6.70 9.37
CA LEU A 321 3.54 -6.36 10.61
C LEU A 321 3.44 -4.84 10.83
N ASP A 322 4.50 -4.09 10.54
CA ASP A 322 4.51 -2.64 10.78
C ASP A 322 3.57 -1.90 9.83
N TYR A 323 3.50 -2.32 8.57
CA TYR A 323 2.49 -1.83 7.63
C TYR A 323 1.07 -2.21 8.11
N ILE A 324 0.83 -3.47 8.46
CA ILE A 324 -0.50 -3.96 8.88
C ILE A 324 -0.99 -3.20 10.13
N LYS A 325 -0.10 -2.94 11.09
CA LYS A 325 -0.42 -2.17 12.31
C LYS A 325 -0.95 -0.78 11.98
N CYS A 326 -0.38 -0.11 10.99
CA CYS A 326 -0.83 1.21 10.55
C CYS A 326 -2.09 1.10 9.66
N ALA A 327 -2.04 0.27 8.61
CA ALA A 327 -3.09 0.16 7.61
C ALA A 327 -4.47 -0.23 8.17
N LYS A 328 -4.52 -1.09 9.19
CA LYS A 328 -5.80 -1.48 9.81
C LYS A 328 -6.60 -0.30 10.39
N GLU A 329 -5.94 0.82 10.72
CA GLU A 329 -6.58 2.01 11.27
C GLU A 329 -7.18 2.91 10.18
N TYR A 330 -6.71 2.77 8.93
CA TYR A 330 -7.07 3.66 7.83
C TYR A 330 -7.91 2.98 6.73
N PHE A 331 -7.75 1.67 6.53
CA PHE A 331 -8.47 0.95 5.49
C PHE A 331 -9.86 0.48 5.95
N GLY A 332 -10.87 0.88 5.19
CA GLY A 332 -12.25 0.44 5.29
C GLY A 332 -12.58 -0.69 4.30
N GLN A 333 -13.79 -1.22 4.42
CA GLN A 333 -14.30 -2.27 3.55
C GLN A 333 -14.54 -1.79 2.10
N GLU A 334 -15.01 -0.55 1.94
CA GLU A 334 -15.22 0.09 0.63
C GLU A 334 -13.91 0.25 -0.15
N ASP A 335 -12.80 0.49 0.55
CA ASP A 335 -11.48 0.63 -0.06
C ASP A 335 -11.03 -0.66 -0.75
N PHE A 336 -11.32 -1.81 -0.14
CA PHE A 336 -11.01 -3.10 -0.74
C PHE A 336 -11.93 -3.43 -1.92
N GLN A 337 -13.18 -2.95 -1.94
CA GLN A 337 -14.04 -3.10 -3.11
C GLN A 337 -13.50 -2.28 -4.28
N ALA A 338 -13.19 -1.00 -4.06
CA ALA A 338 -12.59 -0.15 -5.08
C ALA A 338 -11.25 -0.72 -5.57
N LEU A 339 -10.46 -1.30 -4.66
CA LEU A 339 -9.21 -1.96 -5.02
C LEU A 339 -9.45 -3.19 -5.92
N LEU A 340 -10.42 -4.05 -5.58
CA LEU A 340 -10.75 -5.23 -6.38
C LEU A 340 -11.14 -4.86 -7.81
N ASP A 341 -11.87 -3.76 -7.99
CA ASP A 341 -12.28 -3.28 -9.32
C ASP A 341 -11.09 -2.76 -10.15
N ALA A 342 -10.02 -2.30 -9.48
CA ALA A 342 -8.79 -1.82 -10.12
C ALA A 342 -7.70 -2.89 -10.27
N MET A 343 -7.89 -4.09 -9.69
CA MET A 343 -6.92 -5.18 -9.73
C MET A 343 -7.12 -6.09 -10.94
N ILE A 344 -6.03 -6.42 -11.61
CA ILE A 344 -5.95 -7.38 -12.69
C ILE A 344 -5.31 -8.66 -12.16
N MET A 345 -6.09 -9.74 -12.19
CA MET A 345 -5.75 -11.05 -11.65
C MET A 345 -6.08 -12.16 -12.63
N THR A 346 -5.42 -13.30 -12.47
CA THR A 346 -5.78 -14.59 -13.07
C THR A 346 -6.65 -15.39 -12.10
N ASP A 347 -7.38 -16.39 -12.59
CA ASP A 347 -8.30 -17.21 -11.76
C ASP A 347 -7.60 -17.91 -10.59
N SER A 348 -6.31 -18.25 -10.78
CA SER A 348 -5.44 -18.90 -9.80
C SER A 348 -4.68 -17.93 -8.90
N SER A 349 -4.78 -16.62 -9.14
CA SER A 349 -3.95 -15.64 -8.44
C SER A 349 -4.23 -15.59 -6.95
N ARG A 350 -3.12 -15.49 -6.21
CA ARG A 350 -2.99 -15.33 -4.77
C ARG A 350 -2.02 -14.20 -4.43
N GLY A 351 -1.50 -13.50 -5.44
CA GLY A 351 -0.51 -12.44 -5.32
C GLY A 351 -1.05 -11.19 -4.65
N ARG A 352 -0.14 -10.27 -4.36
CA ARG A 352 -0.41 -8.98 -3.72
C ARG A 352 -0.03 -7.84 -4.68
N LEU A 353 -0.30 -6.59 -4.31
CA LEU A 353 0.04 -5.43 -5.16
C LEU A 353 1.53 -5.07 -5.18
N GLY A 354 2.30 -5.53 -4.19
CA GLY A 354 3.68 -5.13 -3.95
C GLY A 354 3.84 -3.80 -3.20
N GLY A 355 5.10 -3.45 -2.93
CA GLY A 355 5.51 -2.38 -2.02
C GLY A 355 5.08 -0.98 -2.45
N LYS A 356 5.35 -0.58 -3.70
CA LYS A 356 5.04 0.79 -4.18
C LYS A 356 3.55 1.07 -4.16
N SER A 357 2.77 0.13 -4.68
CA SER A 357 1.31 0.20 -4.68
C SER A 357 0.75 0.29 -3.27
N ALA A 358 1.21 -0.60 -2.37
CA ALA A 358 0.76 -0.61 -0.98
C ALA A 358 1.16 0.67 -0.23
N GLY A 359 2.38 1.18 -0.43
CA GLY A 359 2.89 2.41 0.18
C GLY A 359 2.09 3.64 -0.26
N LEU A 360 1.81 3.78 -1.56
CA LEU A 360 0.99 4.87 -2.10
C LEU A 360 -0.44 4.84 -1.54
N LEU A 361 -1.09 3.67 -1.55
CA LEU A 361 -2.46 3.53 -1.04
C LEU A 361 -2.55 3.89 0.44
N LEU A 362 -1.63 3.41 1.27
CA LEU A 362 -1.61 3.73 2.70
C LEU A 362 -1.37 5.22 2.94
N ALA A 363 -0.41 5.81 2.24
CA ALA A 363 -0.11 7.23 2.37
C ALA A 363 -1.30 8.11 1.97
N HIS A 364 -1.99 7.75 0.88
CA HIS A 364 -3.20 8.46 0.46
C HIS A 364 -4.29 8.41 1.55
N LYS A 365 -4.52 7.24 2.17
CA LYS A 365 -5.51 7.11 3.25
C LYS A 365 -5.14 7.89 4.50
N ILE A 366 -3.86 7.88 4.89
CA ILE A 366 -3.36 8.70 6.00
C ILE A 366 -3.59 10.19 5.74
N VAL A 367 -3.22 10.67 4.54
CA VAL A 367 -3.36 12.08 4.16
C VAL A 367 -4.83 12.49 4.08
N ALA A 368 -5.69 11.64 3.52
CA ALA A 368 -7.13 11.88 3.44
C ALA A 368 -7.78 11.94 4.84
N ALA A 369 -7.42 11.03 5.75
CA ALA A 369 -7.93 11.03 7.11
C ALA A 369 -7.47 12.25 7.93
N ALA A 370 -6.29 12.81 7.60
CA ALA A 370 -5.78 14.02 8.25
C ALA A 370 -6.40 15.32 7.69
N ALA A 371 -7.16 15.26 6.59
CA ALA A 371 -7.67 16.45 5.90
C ALA A 371 -8.59 17.33 6.77
N ASP A 372 -9.32 16.74 7.72
CA ASP A 372 -10.19 17.49 8.65
C ASP A 372 -9.37 18.34 9.64
N ALA A 373 -8.25 17.80 10.14
CA ALA A 373 -7.35 18.48 11.06
C ALA A 373 -6.37 19.41 10.34
N GLU A 374 -5.99 19.07 9.11
CA GLU A 374 -5.09 19.85 8.25
C GLU A 374 -5.73 20.09 6.87
N PRO A 375 -6.57 21.14 6.72
CA PRO A 375 -7.31 21.42 5.49
C PRO A 375 -6.46 21.59 4.24
N SER A 376 -5.17 21.90 4.38
CA SER A 376 -4.23 21.97 3.26
C SER A 376 -4.05 20.63 2.55
N LEU A 377 -4.34 19.51 3.22
CA LEU A 377 -4.23 18.16 2.68
C LEU A 377 -5.50 17.69 1.94
N ALA A 378 -6.62 18.39 2.07
CA ALA A 378 -7.90 17.99 1.48
C ALA A 378 -7.90 17.90 -0.06
N GLN A 379 -6.99 18.61 -0.73
CA GLN A 379 -6.89 18.65 -2.19
C GLN A 379 -5.81 17.71 -2.76
N VAL A 380 -5.19 16.88 -1.91
CA VAL A 380 -4.16 15.93 -2.35
C VAL A 380 -4.85 14.76 -3.05
N ARG A 381 -4.42 14.49 -4.29
CA ARG A 381 -4.96 13.42 -5.12
C ARG A 381 -3.91 12.33 -5.34
N VAL A 382 -4.37 11.18 -5.81
CA VAL A 382 -3.53 10.16 -6.45
C VAL A 382 -4.00 10.01 -7.90
N PRO A 383 -3.12 9.68 -8.85
CA PRO A 383 -3.53 9.40 -10.23
C PRO A 383 -4.48 8.21 -10.31
N LYS A 384 -5.28 8.14 -11.38
CA LYS A 384 -6.03 6.92 -11.69
C LYS A 384 -5.03 5.79 -11.95
N ALA A 385 -5.29 4.63 -11.35
CA ALA A 385 -4.35 3.52 -11.34
C ALA A 385 -5.07 2.17 -11.45
N ALA A 386 -4.37 1.19 -12.04
CA ALA A 386 -4.71 -0.22 -12.02
C ALA A 386 -3.50 -1.07 -11.64
N TYR A 387 -3.77 -2.26 -11.11
CA TYR A 387 -2.74 -3.06 -10.45
C TYR A 387 -2.73 -4.49 -10.96
N ILE A 388 -1.61 -4.95 -11.51
CA ILE A 388 -1.39 -6.37 -11.77
C ILE A 388 -0.75 -6.98 -10.52
N VAL A 389 -1.36 -8.07 -10.04
CA VAL A 389 -0.88 -8.85 -8.89
C VAL A 389 0.48 -9.50 -9.10
N SER A 390 1.21 -9.67 -8.00
CA SER A 390 2.62 -10.07 -8.00
C SER A 390 2.91 -11.44 -8.63
N ASP A 391 2.00 -12.39 -8.46
CA ASP A 391 2.16 -13.76 -8.96
C ASP A 391 1.75 -13.92 -10.44
N ALA A 392 1.20 -12.89 -11.08
CA ALA A 392 0.95 -12.89 -12.52
C ALA A 392 2.25 -13.07 -13.33
N LEU A 393 3.41 -12.69 -12.77
CA LEU A 393 4.73 -13.03 -13.30
C LEU A 393 4.94 -14.55 -13.41
N LEU A 394 4.55 -15.30 -12.37
CA LEU A 394 4.71 -16.75 -12.34
C LEU A 394 3.80 -17.42 -13.35
N ASP A 395 2.56 -16.95 -13.48
CA ASP A 395 1.63 -17.41 -14.50
C ASP A 395 2.15 -17.13 -15.92
N PHE A 396 2.76 -15.96 -16.14
CA PHE A 396 3.40 -15.61 -17.41
C PHE A 396 4.58 -16.56 -17.74
N ILE A 397 5.44 -16.83 -16.76
CA ILE A 397 6.57 -17.76 -16.91
C ILE A 397 6.06 -19.18 -17.22
N ALA A 398 5.07 -19.65 -16.48
CA ALA A 398 4.48 -20.98 -16.67
C ALA A 398 3.77 -21.10 -18.03
N HIS A 399 3.05 -20.06 -18.47
CA HIS A 399 2.36 -20.05 -19.76
C HIS A 399 3.31 -20.19 -20.96
N ASN A 400 4.56 -19.72 -20.81
CA ASN A 400 5.58 -19.74 -21.86
C ASN A 400 6.66 -20.81 -21.65
N ASP A 401 6.52 -21.67 -20.65
CA ASP A 401 7.48 -22.74 -20.31
C ASP A 401 8.92 -22.22 -20.04
N LEU A 402 9.02 -21.07 -19.35
CA LEU A 402 10.29 -20.34 -19.09
C LEU A 402 10.87 -20.62 -17.69
N ALA A 403 10.67 -21.82 -17.16
CA ALA A 403 11.05 -22.16 -15.78
C ALA A 403 12.58 -22.05 -15.53
N ASP A 404 13.38 -22.25 -16.57
CA ASP A 404 14.85 -22.14 -16.56
C ASP A 404 15.35 -20.72 -16.26
N VAL A 405 14.55 -19.68 -16.56
CA VAL A 405 14.90 -18.29 -16.24
C VAL A 405 15.00 -18.07 -14.73
N LEU A 406 14.27 -18.83 -13.91
CA LEU A 406 14.33 -18.73 -12.45
C LEU A 406 15.72 -19.06 -11.90
N GLU A 407 16.53 -19.83 -12.64
CA GLU A 407 17.91 -20.18 -12.25
C GLU A 407 18.87 -19.00 -12.38
N GLN A 408 18.52 -17.94 -13.12
CA GLN A 408 19.36 -16.75 -13.34
C GLN A 408 19.88 -16.17 -12.03
N LYS A 409 19.07 -16.16 -10.97
CA LYS A 409 19.47 -15.59 -9.67
C LYS A 409 20.62 -16.36 -9.01
N TYR A 410 20.84 -17.63 -9.34
CA TYR A 410 21.93 -18.44 -8.80
C TYR A 410 23.21 -18.41 -9.64
N LYS A 411 23.19 -17.78 -10.82
CA LYS A 411 24.37 -17.63 -11.69
C LYS A 411 25.29 -16.53 -11.18
N ASP A 412 26.54 -16.57 -11.63
CA ASP A 412 27.52 -15.49 -11.43
C ASP A 412 27.01 -14.19 -12.08
N VAL A 413 27.25 -13.03 -11.44
CA VAL A 413 26.73 -11.72 -11.93
C VAL A 413 27.24 -11.39 -13.32
N ALA A 414 28.48 -11.73 -13.64
CA ALA A 414 29.04 -11.46 -14.97
C ALA A 414 28.33 -12.28 -16.06
N GLN A 415 27.88 -13.50 -15.70
CA GLN A 415 27.04 -14.31 -16.58
C GLN A 415 25.63 -13.71 -16.70
N VAL A 416 24.98 -13.35 -15.58
CA VAL A 416 23.66 -12.69 -15.59
C VAL A 416 23.68 -11.45 -16.47
N ARG A 417 24.68 -10.57 -16.31
CA ARG A 417 24.84 -9.34 -17.11
C ARG A 417 24.97 -9.63 -18.61
N ARG A 418 25.60 -10.73 -18.99
CA ARG A 418 25.78 -11.14 -20.40
C ARG A 418 24.49 -11.71 -20.99
N GLU A 419 23.74 -12.49 -20.22
CA GLU A 419 22.51 -13.15 -20.67
C GLU A 419 21.29 -12.23 -20.61
N TYR A 420 21.30 -11.22 -19.73
CA TYR A 420 20.15 -10.34 -19.48
C TYR A 420 19.53 -9.69 -20.73
N PRO A 421 20.29 -9.15 -21.70
CA PRO A 421 19.70 -8.65 -22.94
C PRO A 421 18.87 -9.70 -23.70
N ASN A 422 19.29 -10.96 -23.67
CA ASN A 422 18.54 -12.07 -24.27
C ASN A 422 17.29 -12.41 -23.46
N VAL A 423 17.37 -12.36 -22.13
CA VAL A 423 16.19 -12.56 -21.25
C VAL A 423 15.13 -11.49 -21.51
N VAL A 424 15.53 -10.23 -21.70
CA VAL A 424 14.59 -9.16 -22.06
C VAL A 424 13.89 -9.47 -23.38
N GLN A 425 14.63 -9.87 -24.42
CA GLN A 425 14.05 -10.24 -25.71
C GLN A 425 13.17 -11.51 -25.63
N LEU A 426 13.57 -12.49 -24.83
CA LEU A 426 12.78 -13.70 -24.58
C LEU A 426 11.40 -13.34 -24.01
N PHE A 427 11.36 -12.46 -23.01
CA PHE A 427 10.11 -12.01 -22.39
C PHE A 427 9.27 -11.18 -23.37
N LYS A 428 9.86 -10.27 -24.14
CA LYS A 428 9.12 -9.47 -25.14
C LYS A 428 8.51 -10.29 -26.27
N ASN A 429 9.13 -11.41 -26.64
CA ASN A 429 8.62 -12.31 -27.67
C ASN A 429 7.73 -13.43 -27.10
N SER A 430 7.42 -13.40 -25.81
CA SER A 430 6.55 -14.36 -25.14
C SER A 430 5.09 -13.91 -25.16
N HIS A 431 4.16 -14.85 -25.00
CA HIS A 431 2.73 -14.57 -25.08
C HIS A 431 2.14 -14.34 -23.68
N PHE A 432 1.25 -13.36 -23.57
CA PHE A 432 0.49 -13.16 -22.33
C PHE A 432 -0.74 -14.08 -22.27
N PRO A 433 -1.10 -14.60 -21.08
CA PRO A 433 -2.33 -15.35 -20.92
C PRO A 433 -3.56 -14.59 -21.46
N PRO A 434 -4.47 -15.24 -22.23
CA PRO A 434 -5.59 -14.54 -22.87
C PRO A 434 -6.51 -13.77 -21.92
N ALA A 435 -6.65 -14.23 -20.68
CA ALA A 435 -7.42 -13.52 -19.64
C ALA A 435 -6.77 -12.18 -19.28
N LEU A 436 -5.45 -12.16 -19.10
CA LEU A 436 -4.69 -10.95 -18.80
C LEU A 436 -4.75 -9.95 -19.95
N VAL A 437 -4.61 -10.42 -21.19
CA VAL A 437 -4.75 -9.57 -22.39
C VAL A 437 -6.13 -8.92 -22.43
N ARG A 438 -7.22 -9.67 -22.22
CA ARG A 438 -8.58 -9.10 -22.21
C ARG A 438 -8.75 -8.00 -21.15
N SER A 439 -8.26 -8.24 -19.94
CA SER A 439 -8.33 -7.26 -18.85
C SER A 439 -7.52 -6.00 -19.16
N LEU A 440 -6.31 -6.14 -19.71
CA LEU A 440 -5.47 -5.00 -20.12
C LEU A 440 -6.09 -4.22 -21.27
N THR A 441 -6.75 -4.89 -22.21
CA THR A 441 -7.47 -4.21 -23.29
C THR A 441 -8.64 -3.40 -22.74
N ALA A 442 -9.44 -3.95 -21.83
CA ALA A 442 -10.54 -3.22 -21.18
C ALA A 442 -10.02 -2.04 -20.35
N LEU A 443 -8.88 -2.22 -19.67
CA LEU A 443 -8.21 -1.16 -18.92
C LEU A 443 -7.79 0.00 -19.83
N LEU A 444 -7.24 -0.29 -21.02
CA LEU A 444 -6.88 0.75 -22.00
C LEU A 444 -8.08 1.50 -22.55
N ASP A 445 -9.25 0.87 -22.62
CA ASP A 445 -10.49 1.56 -23.01
C ASP A 445 -10.93 2.55 -21.90
N ASP A 446 -10.72 2.19 -20.62
CA ASP A 446 -11.04 3.02 -19.45
C ASP A 446 -10.06 4.18 -19.22
N PHE A 447 -8.77 4.02 -19.56
CA PHE A 447 -7.79 5.12 -19.53
C PHE A 447 -7.90 6.07 -20.75
N GLY A 448 -8.54 5.62 -21.84
CA GLY A 448 -8.56 6.38 -23.09
C GLY A 448 -7.15 6.58 -23.66
N GLU A 449 -6.82 7.78 -24.12
CA GLU A 449 -5.53 8.13 -24.75
C GLU A 449 -4.64 8.99 -23.83
N VAL A 450 -4.84 8.94 -22.52
CA VAL A 450 -3.95 9.64 -21.58
C VAL A 450 -2.63 8.87 -21.48
N PRO A 451 -1.45 9.52 -21.51
CA PRO A 451 -0.19 8.84 -21.30
C PRO A 451 -0.13 8.06 -19.99
N LEU A 452 0.54 6.92 -20.00
CA LEU A 452 0.60 5.99 -18.88
C LEU A 452 2.04 5.82 -18.39
N ILE A 453 2.21 5.49 -17.12
CA ILE A 453 3.46 4.99 -16.56
C ILE A 453 3.21 3.59 -15.99
N VAL A 454 4.04 2.64 -16.41
CA VAL A 454 4.03 1.26 -15.93
C VAL A 454 5.18 1.09 -14.95
N ARG A 455 4.88 0.93 -13.67
CA ARG A 455 5.84 0.87 -12.57
C ARG A 455 5.91 -0.53 -12.00
N SER A 456 7.13 -1.02 -11.78
CA SER A 456 7.39 -2.20 -10.95
C SER A 456 6.94 -1.97 -9.51
N SER A 457 6.34 -2.98 -8.89
CA SER A 457 5.94 -2.98 -7.48
C SER A 457 6.25 -4.36 -6.88
N SER A 458 7.50 -4.57 -6.47
CA SER A 458 7.97 -5.87 -5.97
C SER A 458 7.49 -6.15 -4.54
N LEU A 459 7.48 -7.43 -4.11
CA LEU A 459 7.12 -7.74 -2.72
C LEU A 459 8.18 -7.29 -1.70
N LEU A 460 9.43 -7.16 -2.14
CA LEU A 460 10.54 -6.64 -1.33
C LEU A 460 10.69 -5.11 -1.38
N GLU A 461 10.01 -4.42 -2.29
CA GLU A 461 10.01 -2.96 -2.34
C GLU A 461 9.33 -2.31 -1.13
N ASP A 462 9.78 -1.09 -0.79
CA ASP A 462 9.25 -0.22 0.26
C ASP A 462 9.11 -0.87 1.65
N ARG A 463 9.86 -1.95 1.88
CA ARG A 463 10.01 -2.61 3.18
C ARG A 463 11.00 -1.85 4.07
N LEU A 464 10.68 -1.75 5.35
CA LEU A 464 11.63 -1.29 6.37
C LEU A 464 12.91 -2.13 6.33
N GLY A 465 14.06 -1.48 6.14
CA GLY A 465 15.38 -2.11 6.13
C GLY A 465 15.88 -2.63 4.77
N THR A 466 15.10 -2.52 3.68
CA THR A 466 15.57 -2.83 2.32
C THR A 466 15.24 -1.72 1.34
N SER A 467 16.24 -1.17 0.66
CA SER A 467 16.04 -0.16 -0.38
C SER A 467 16.15 -0.78 -1.77
N PHE A 468 15.02 -0.96 -2.46
CA PHE A 468 14.98 -1.35 -3.88
C PHE A 468 14.86 -0.14 -4.81
N ALA A 469 15.02 1.08 -4.28
CA ALA A 469 14.95 2.32 -5.03
C ALA A 469 15.89 2.30 -6.25
N GLY A 470 15.32 2.55 -7.44
CA GLY A 470 16.06 2.61 -8.70
C GLY A 470 16.59 1.28 -9.25
N LYS A 471 16.21 0.13 -8.67
CA LYS A 471 16.69 -1.19 -9.13
C LYS A 471 15.78 -1.83 -10.18
N TYR A 472 14.50 -1.53 -10.12
CA TYR A 472 13.51 -2.01 -11.08
C TYR A 472 13.00 -0.88 -11.97
N LYS A 473 12.47 -1.23 -13.14
CA LYS A 473 12.10 -0.26 -14.17
C LYS A 473 10.72 0.38 -13.91
N SER A 474 10.60 1.63 -14.35
CA SER A 474 9.34 2.34 -14.57
C SER A 474 9.37 2.89 -15.98
N LEU A 475 8.37 2.57 -16.79
CA LEU A 475 8.36 2.85 -18.23
C LEU A 475 7.19 3.76 -18.59
N PHE A 476 7.48 4.87 -19.25
CA PHE A 476 6.48 5.80 -19.76
C PHE A 476 5.97 5.36 -21.13
N LEU A 477 4.66 5.43 -21.33
CA LEU A 477 3.97 5.17 -22.57
C LEU A 477 3.17 6.41 -22.97
N ALA A 478 3.35 6.89 -24.19
CA ALA A 478 2.54 8.00 -24.69
C ALA A 478 1.05 7.63 -24.84
N ASN A 479 0.74 6.32 -24.94
CA ASN A 479 -0.61 5.78 -25.07
C ASN A 479 -1.42 6.44 -26.22
N GLN A 480 -0.77 6.65 -27.36
CA GLN A 480 -1.35 7.23 -28.58
C GLN A 480 -1.41 6.20 -29.70
N GLY A 481 -2.35 6.37 -30.62
CA GLY A 481 -2.50 5.52 -31.81
C GLY A 481 -3.67 4.55 -31.70
N GLU A 482 -3.70 3.59 -32.63
CA GLU A 482 -4.78 2.60 -32.68
C GLU A 482 -4.76 1.70 -31.44
N ARG A 483 -5.93 1.18 -31.06
CA ARG A 483 -6.11 0.34 -29.85
C ARG A 483 -5.10 -0.81 -29.77
N ALA A 484 -4.79 -1.44 -30.91
CA ALA A 484 -3.81 -2.52 -31.00
C ALA A 484 -2.38 -2.04 -30.71
N GLU A 485 -1.96 -0.90 -31.28
CA GLU A 485 -0.61 -0.35 -31.06
C GLU A 485 -0.38 0.01 -29.59
N ARG A 486 -1.41 0.57 -28.93
CA ARG A 486 -1.35 0.91 -27.50
C ARG A 486 -1.28 -0.34 -26.62
N LEU A 487 -2.03 -1.38 -26.98
CA LEU A 487 -2.00 -2.67 -26.28
C LEU A 487 -0.63 -3.33 -26.42
N ASP A 488 -0.08 -3.37 -27.62
CA ASP A 488 1.26 -3.93 -27.86
C ASP A 488 2.33 -3.19 -27.05
N ALA A 489 2.29 -1.85 -27.03
CA ALA A 489 3.21 -1.04 -26.23
C ALA A 489 3.08 -1.30 -24.71
N LEU A 490 1.85 -1.51 -24.22
CA LEU A 490 1.60 -1.86 -22.81
C LEU A 490 2.13 -3.25 -22.46
N LEU A 491 1.87 -4.24 -23.32
CA LEU A 491 2.38 -5.61 -23.14
C LEU A 491 3.91 -5.66 -23.17
N ASP A 492 4.53 -4.92 -24.09
CA ASP A 492 5.99 -4.78 -24.18
C ASP A 492 6.60 -4.19 -22.90
N ALA A 493 5.97 -3.15 -22.34
CA ALA A 493 6.41 -2.53 -21.10
C ALA A 493 6.30 -3.49 -19.91
N ILE A 494 5.18 -4.22 -19.80
CA ILE A 494 4.96 -5.24 -18.77
C ILE A 494 6.01 -6.36 -18.88
N ALA A 495 6.25 -6.88 -20.09
CA ALA A 495 7.22 -7.94 -20.34
C ALA A 495 8.64 -7.50 -19.94
N GLU A 496 9.01 -6.25 -20.25
CA GLU A 496 10.31 -5.70 -19.88
C GLU A 496 10.47 -5.51 -18.37
N ILE A 497 9.40 -5.11 -17.66
CA ILE A 497 9.39 -5.03 -16.20
C ILE A 497 9.54 -6.41 -15.57
N TYR A 498 8.82 -7.42 -16.07
CA TYR A 498 8.98 -8.80 -15.64
C TYR A 498 10.40 -9.33 -15.86
N ALA A 499 11.00 -9.05 -17.02
CA ALA A 499 12.40 -9.41 -17.28
C ALA A 499 13.37 -8.74 -16.30
N SER A 500 13.08 -7.50 -15.85
CA SER A 500 13.95 -6.75 -14.93
C SER A 500 14.17 -7.44 -13.57
N VAL A 501 13.27 -8.34 -13.15
CA VAL A 501 13.43 -9.18 -11.95
C VAL A 501 14.70 -10.03 -12.01
N PHE A 502 15.13 -10.40 -13.21
CA PHE A 502 16.29 -11.23 -13.49
C PHE A 502 17.51 -10.41 -13.93
N GLY A 503 17.47 -9.08 -13.76
CA GLY A 503 18.58 -8.19 -14.06
C GLY A 503 19.75 -8.33 -13.09
N PRO A 504 20.96 -7.92 -13.50
CA PRO A 504 22.16 -8.06 -12.69
C PRO A 504 22.07 -7.27 -11.37
N ASP A 505 21.55 -6.05 -11.40
CA ASP A 505 21.55 -5.17 -10.22
C ASP A 505 20.54 -5.65 -9.14
N PRO A 506 19.29 -6.06 -9.47
CA PRO A 506 18.38 -6.68 -8.49
C PRO A 506 18.86 -8.03 -7.95
N VAL A 507 19.52 -8.85 -8.78
CA VAL A 507 20.09 -10.13 -8.34
C VAL A 507 21.23 -9.89 -7.35
N GLU A 508 22.16 -9.01 -7.68
CA GLU A 508 23.31 -8.74 -6.81
C GLU A 508 22.89 -8.12 -5.49
N TYR A 509 21.98 -7.15 -5.52
CA TYR A 509 21.47 -6.56 -4.29
C TYR A 509 20.80 -7.58 -3.36
N ARG A 510 20.01 -8.51 -3.91
CA ARG A 510 19.40 -9.58 -3.10
C ARG A 510 20.47 -10.51 -2.55
N ARG A 511 21.54 -10.80 -3.30
CA ARG A 511 22.65 -11.61 -2.82
C ARG A 511 23.37 -10.95 -1.64
N GLU A 512 23.74 -9.68 -1.76
CA GLU A 512 24.39 -8.91 -0.68
C GLU A 512 23.55 -8.85 0.60
N ARG A 513 22.22 -8.86 0.48
CA ARG A 513 21.28 -8.78 1.59
C ARG A 513 20.80 -10.13 2.12
N GLY A 514 21.27 -11.25 1.56
CA GLY A 514 20.80 -12.59 1.95
C GLY A 514 19.33 -12.87 1.57
N LEU A 515 18.81 -12.18 0.55
CA LEU A 515 17.43 -12.26 0.04
C LEU A 515 17.30 -13.06 -1.25
N LEU A 516 18.35 -13.77 -1.68
CA LEU A 516 18.38 -14.48 -2.97
C LEU A 516 17.38 -15.66 -3.02
N ASP A 517 17.21 -16.33 -1.88
CA ASP A 517 16.28 -17.46 -1.72
C ASP A 517 14.83 -17.02 -1.50
N PHE A 518 14.61 -15.72 -1.26
CA PHE A 518 13.26 -15.16 -1.25
C PHE A 518 12.67 -15.28 -2.65
N ASN A 519 11.44 -15.80 -2.74
CA ASN A 519 10.72 -15.84 -4.00
C ASN A 519 10.20 -14.44 -4.32
N GLU A 520 10.99 -13.67 -5.05
CA GLU A 520 10.58 -12.35 -5.51
C GLU A 520 9.45 -12.49 -6.53
N GLU A 521 8.34 -11.84 -6.23
CA GLU A 521 7.21 -11.69 -7.13
C GLU A 521 7.08 -10.20 -7.49
N MET A 522 6.57 -9.91 -8.69
CA MET A 522 6.55 -8.55 -9.23
C MET A 522 5.12 -8.13 -9.52
N GLY A 523 4.55 -7.29 -8.64
CA GLY A 523 3.34 -6.55 -8.96
C GLY A 523 3.65 -5.44 -9.96
N ILE A 524 2.64 -4.98 -10.69
CA ILE A 524 2.77 -3.85 -11.61
C ILE A 524 1.70 -2.81 -11.32
N LEU A 525 2.12 -1.57 -11.23
CA LEU A 525 1.27 -0.40 -11.06
C LEU A 525 1.20 0.35 -12.40
N ILE A 526 0.02 0.40 -13.01
CA ILE A 526 -0.25 1.14 -14.25
C ILE A 526 -1.00 2.41 -13.86
N GLU A 527 -0.40 3.57 -14.07
CA GLU A 527 -0.94 4.87 -13.65
C GLU A 527 -1.06 5.83 -14.81
N GLU A 528 -2.05 6.73 -14.74
CA GLU A 528 -2.04 7.94 -15.57
C GLU A 528 -0.83 8.80 -15.23
N VAL A 529 -0.14 9.27 -16.26
CA VAL A 529 0.87 10.30 -16.08
C VAL A 529 0.16 11.61 -15.74
N VAL A 530 0.52 12.20 -14.61
CA VAL A 530 0.00 13.52 -14.22
C VAL A 530 0.54 14.56 -15.18
N GLY A 531 -0.34 15.30 -15.85
CA GLY A 531 0.09 16.37 -16.73
C GLY A 531 -1.02 17.00 -17.54
N ARG A 532 -0.63 17.97 -18.36
CA ARG A 532 -1.48 18.62 -19.36
C ARG A 532 -0.80 18.57 -20.72
N ARG A 533 -1.61 18.52 -21.76
CA ARG A 533 -1.15 18.65 -23.14
C ARG A 533 -0.85 20.13 -23.45
N VAL A 534 0.34 20.39 -23.99
CA VAL A 534 0.79 21.70 -24.51
C VAL A 534 1.35 21.47 -25.90
N GLY A 535 0.62 21.87 -26.93
CA GLY A 535 0.93 21.48 -28.32
C GLY A 535 1.02 19.95 -28.47
N ARG A 536 2.22 19.45 -28.81
CA ARG A 536 2.53 18.01 -28.96
C ARG A 536 3.09 17.36 -27.68
N TYR A 537 3.32 18.13 -26.63
CA TYR A 537 3.95 17.66 -25.41
C TYR A 537 2.92 17.38 -24.33
N PHE A 538 3.21 16.41 -23.47
CA PHE A 538 2.44 16.11 -22.28
C PHE A 538 3.36 16.04 -21.06
N LEU A 539 3.05 16.85 -20.04
CA LEU A 539 3.87 17.01 -18.84
C LEU A 539 3.08 17.69 -17.72
N PRO A 540 3.45 17.47 -16.44
CA PRO A 540 2.98 18.31 -15.34
C PRO A 540 3.65 19.69 -15.40
N ALA A 541 3.09 20.66 -14.68
CA ALA A 541 3.74 21.96 -14.48
C ALA A 541 5.11 21.77 -13.81
N PHE A 542 5.16 20.90 -12.82
CA PHE A 542 6.37 20.52 -12.12
C PHE A 542 6.16 19.24 -11.33
N ALA A 543 7.28 18.61 -10.97
CA ALA A 543 7.31 17.43 -10.14
C ALA A 543 8.51 17.49 -9.20
N GLY A 544 8.54 16.59 -8.23
CA GLY A 544 9.61 16.58 -7.26
C GLY A 544 9.60 15.40 -6.32
N VAL A 545 10.64 15.36 -5.51
CA VAL A 545 10.76 14.47 -4.36
C VAL A 545 10.87 15.29 -3.09
N ALA A 546 10.28 14.80 -2.01
CA ALA A 546 10.39 15.44 -0.72
C ALA A 546 10.73 14.42 0.37
N PHE A 547 11.65 14.81 1.25
CA PHE A 547 12.18 14.01 2.34
C PHE A 547 11.80 14.66 3.66
N SER A 548 11.28 13.85 4.58
CA SER A 548 10.96 14.30 5.93
C SER A 548 12.22 14.60 6.77
N ASN A 549 13.30 13.84 6.55
CA ASN A 549 14.62 14.15 7.11
C ASN A 549 15.57 14.73 6.05
N ASN A 550 16.17 15.88 6.37
CA ASN A 550 17.18 16.53 5.55
C ASN A 550 18.61 16.16 6.00
N GLU A 551 19.30 15.35 5.19
CA GLU A 551 20.73 15.06 5.37
C GLU A 551 21.64 16.18 4.83
N PHE A 552 21.09 17.09 4.02
CA PHE A 552 21.79 18.19 3.38
C PHE A 552 21.47 19.51 4.07
N ARG A 553 22.02 19.68 5.28
CA ARG A 553 21.85 20.90 6.08
C ARG A 553 22.91 21.91 5.70
N TRP A 554 22.58 22.89 4.87
CA TRP A 554 23.52 23.92 4.41
C TRP A 554 23.50 25.20 5.26
N SER A 555 22.70 25.22 6.34
CA SER A 555 22.64 26.31 7.32
C SER A 555 22.51 25.70 8.71
N PRO A 556 23.15 26.27 9.75
CA PRO A 556 23.04 25.73 11.11
C PRO A 556 21.64 25.86 11.70
N ARG A 557 20.80 26.68 11.06
CA ARG A 557 19.40 26.92 11.41
C ARG A 557 18.46 25.83 10.86
N ILE A 558 18.95 24.98 9.96
CA ILE A 558 18.20 23.87 9.39
C ILE A 558 18.44 22.64 10.28
N ARG A 559 17.38 22.11 10.85
CA ARG A 559 17.37 20.83 11.59
C ARG A 559 17.06 19.69 10.62
N ARG A 560 17.31 18.45 11.05
CA ARG A 560 17.04 17.27 10.21
C ARG A 560 15.55 17.17 9.90
N GLU A 561 14.72 17.33 10.92
CA GLU A 561 13.27 17.29 10.86
C GLU A 561 12.63 18.46 10.10
N ASP A 562 13.42 19.45 9.64
CA ASP A 562 12.90 20.55 8.82
C ASP A 562 12.70 20.12 7.33
N GLY A 563 13.12 18.90 6.96
CA GLY A 563 12.87 18.28 5.66
C GLY A 563 13.60 18.90 4.46
N LEU A 564 13.41 18.30 3.28
CA LEU A 564 13.99 18.76 2.02
C LEU A 564 13.03 18.48 0.86
N ILE A 565 12.86 19.44 -0.05
CA ILE A 565 12.14 19.28 -1.31
C ILE A 565 13.13 19.52 -2.46
N ARG A 566 13.13 18.64 -3.46
CA ARG A 566 13.82 18.81 -4.75
C ARG A 566 12.76 19.01 -5.84
N LEU A 567 12.83 20.11 -6.58
CA LEU A 567 11.85 20.49 -7.60
C LEU A 567 12.46 20.62 -8.99
N VAL A 568 11.72 20.13 -9.99
CA VAL A 568 12.07 20.25 -11.41
C VAL A 568 10.81 20.61 -12.23
N PRO A 569 10.94 21.39 -13.32
CA PRO A 569 9.83 21.61 -14.25
C PRO A 569 9.57 20.32 -15.05
N GLY A 570 8.31 20.10 -15.46
CA GLY A 570 7.95 18.88 -16.19
C GLY A 570 8.04 17.63 -15.32
N LEU A 571 8.36 16.49 -15.95
CA LEU A 571 8.35 15.17 -15.30
C LEU A 571 9.41 15.05 -14.18
N GLY A 572 9.08 14.27 -13.15
CA GLY A 572 9.89 14.13 -11.94
C GLY A 572 11.15 13.27 -12.08
N THR A 573 11.42 12.73 -13.27
CA THR A 573 12.58 11.90 -13.59
C THR A 573 13.88 12.58 -13.15
N ARG A 574 14.06 13.88 -13.41
CA ARG A 574 15.27 14.63 -13.03
C ARG A 574 15.34 14.99 -11.54
N ALA A 575 14.24 14.89 -10.80
CA ALA A 575 14.23 15.06 -9.34
C ALA A 575 14.64 13.77 -8.61
N VAL A 576 14.33 12.62 -9.22
CA VAL A 576 14.67 11.28 -8.72
C VAL A 576 16.07 10.88 -9.19
N ASP A 577 16.31 10.92 -10.49
CA ASP A 577 17.54 10.50 -11.14
C ASP A 577 18.55 11.64 -11.22
N ARG A 578 19.82 11.28 -11.02
CA ARG A 578 20.94 12.20 -11.16
C ARG A 578 21.30 12.34 -12.63
N ILE A 579 21.19 13.55 -13.18
CA ILE A 579 21.56 13.83 -14.57
C ILE A 579 22.62 14.94 -14.61
N GLY A 580 23.88 14.53 -14.83
CA GLY A 580 25.00 15.38 -15.25
C GLY A 580 25.02 16.83 -14.71
N ASP A 581 25.04 17.78 -15.65
CA ASP A 581 25.22 19.23 -15.44
C ASP A 581 23.89 19.99 -15.19
N ASP A 582 22.86 19.32 -14.67
CA ASP A 582 21.56 19.93 -14.37
C ASP A 582 21.17 19.79 -12.90
N TYR A 583 20.39 20.75 -12.39
CA TYR A 583 20.18 20.91 -10.94
C TYR A 583 18.70 21.09 -10.58
N PRO A 584 18.17 20.31 -9.62
CA PRO A 584 16.86 20.60 -9.06
C PRO A 584 16.93 21.82 -8.12
N ILE A 585 15.79 22.51 -7.96
CA ILE A 585 15.66 23.56 -6.95
C ILE A 585 15.44 22.92 -5.57
N LEU A 586 16.32 23.25 -4.63
CA LEU A 586 16.28 22.76 -3.24
C LEU A 586 15.51 23.73 -2.33
N VAL A 587 14.59 23.19 -1.53
CA VAL A 587 13.79 23.96 -0.56
C VAL A 587 13.69 23.22 0.76
N VAL A 588 13.86 23.91 1.88
CA VAL A 588 13.64 23.35 3.23
C VAL A 588 12.24 23.72 3.70
N PRO A 589 11.27 22.79 3.75
CA PRO A 589 9.89 23.11 4.12
C PRO A 589 9.75 23.72 5.52
N GLY A 590 10.58 23.29 6.49
CA GLY A 590 10.60 23.88 7.84
C GLY A 590 11.28 25.24 7.94
N GLN A 591 12.08 25.63 6.94
CA GLN A 591 12.82 26.91 6.89
C GLN A 591 12.86 27.47 5.45
N PRO A 592 11.72 27.79 4.82
CA PRO A 592 11.66 28.04 3.38
C PRO A 592 12.39 29.31 2.92
N ASN A 593 12.62 30.24 3.84
CA ASN A 593 13.37 31.47 3.58
C ASN A 593 14.90 31.24 3.53
N LEU A 594 15.39 30.08 3.98
CA LEU A 594 16.80 29.71 3.90
C LEU A 594 17.07 29.00 2.57
N ARG A 595 17.46 29.78 1.57
CA ARG A 595 17.83 29.27 0.24
C ARG A 595 19.25 28.71 0.25
N ALA A 596 19.49 27.66 -0.53
CA ALA A 596 20.84 27.16 -0.79
C ALA A 596 21.65 28.15 -1.66
N ASN A 597 20.99 28.76 -2.64
CA ASN A 597 21.60 29.70 -3.60
C ASN A 597 21.08 31.12 -3.34
N VAL A 598 21.97 32.03 -2.91
CA VAL A 598 21.60 33.40 -2.52
C VAL A 598 22.00 34.40 -3.61
N ALA A 599 23.20 34.25 -4.19
CA ALA A 599 23.69 35.14 -5.23
C ALA A 599 22.94 34.91 -6.56
N MET A 600 22.84 35.96 -7.37
CA MET A 600 22.04 35.95 -8.60
C MET A 600 22.61 35.03 -9.67
N ASP A 601 23.92 35.05 -9.86
CA ASP A 601 24.64 34.16 -10.76
C ASP A 601 24.51 32.69 -10.33
N GLU A 602 24.49 32.42 -9.02
CA GLU A 602 24.24 31.09 -8.47
C GLU A 602 22.81 30.62 -8.75
N LYS A 603 21.80 31.47 -8.53
CA LYS A 603 20.39 31.12 -8.80
C LYS A 603 20.15 30.72 -10.26
N VAL A 604 20.82 31.38 -11.20
CA VAL A 604 20.72 31.06 -12.65
C VAL A 604 21.58 29.84 -13.01
N ARG A 605 22.73 29.66 -12.37
CA ARG A 605 23.62 28.53 -12.68
C ARG A 605 23.05 27.20 -12.20
N TYR A 606 22.49 27.18 -10.99
CA TYR A 606 21.96 25.99 -10.30
C TYR A 606 20.43 25.89 -10.38
N SER A 607 19.85 26.42 -11.46
CA SER A 607 18.47 26.16 -11.82
C SER A 607 18.38 25.04 -12.86
N PRO A 608 17.24 24.34 -12.94
CA PRO A 608 16.96 23.42 -14.04
C PRO A 608 17.18 24.10 -15.39
N ARG A 609 17.89 23.42 -16.29
CA ARG A 609 18.18 23.85 -17.66
C ARG A 609 17.46 23.03 -18.70
N GLU A 610 17.11 21.80 -18.36
CA GLU A 610 16.38 20.88 -19.21
C GLU A 610 15.03 20.51 -18.60
N ILE A 611 14.12 20.06 -19.46
CA ILE A 611 12.79 19.63 -19.07
C ILE A 611 12.46 18.30 -19.73
N ASP A 612 11.93 17.37 -18.94
CA ASP A 612 11.48 16.06 -19.39
C ASP A 612 9.96 16.07 -19.60
N PHE A 613 9.53 15.49 -20.72
CA PHE A 613 8.13 15.44 -21.13
C PHE A 613 7.86 14.24 -22.05
N ILE A 614 6.59 13.92 -22.27
CA ILE A 614 6.17 12.91 -23.25
C ILE A 614 5.87 13.63 -24.58
N ASP A 615 6.61 13.29 -25.64
CA ASP A 615 6.34 13.72 -27.00
C ASP A 615 5.26 12.81 -27.58
N LEU A 616 4.02 13.32 -27.71
CA LEU A 616 2.86 12.54 -28.14
C LEU A 616 2.94 12.15 -29.63
N GLU A 617 3.63 12.94 -30.45
CA GLU A 617 3.83 12.65 -31.88
C GLU A 617 4.88 11.57 -32.07
N ARG A 618 6.02 11.68 -31.38
CA ARG A 618 7.08 10.66 -31.43
C ARG A 618 6.81 9.45 -30.53
N ARG A 619 5.77 9.53 -29.70
CA ARG A 619 5.32 8.48 -28.77
C ARG A 619 6.42 8.03 -27.79
N THR A 620 7.23 8.96 -27.29
CA THR A 620 8.35 8.64 -26.39
C THR A 620 8.60 9.75 -25.36
N LEU A 621 9.20 9.38 -24.23
CA LEU A 621 9.83 10.31 -23.30
C LEU A 621 11.00 11.03 -24.00
N ARG A 622 11.09 12.35 -23.85
CA ARG A 622 12.19 13.17 -24.37
C ARG A 622 12.56 14.28 -23.39
N THR A 623 13.76 14.79 -23.59
CA THR A 623 14.34 15.92 -22.89
C THR A 623 14.67 17.00 -23.89
N LEU A 624 14.39 18.27 -23.55
CA LEU A 624 14.88 19.44 -24.28
C LEU A 624 15.44 20.48 -23.32
N PRO A 625 16.39 21.33 -23.76
CA PRO A 625 16.69 22.58 -23.08
C PRO A 625 15.41 23.42 -22.92
N ILE A 626 15.21 24.01 -21.73
CA ILE A 626 14.01 24.79 -21.41
C ILE A 626 13.77 25.93 -22.41
N LYS A 627 14.84 26.57 -22.89
CA LYS A 627 14.74 27.65 -23.89
C LYS A 627 14.15 27.15 -25.20
N GLU A 628 14.59 25.99 -25.69
CA GLU A 628 14.05 25.37 -26.91
C GLU A 628 12.60 24.91 -26.71
N PHE A 629 12.31 24.33 -25.55
CA PHE A 629 10.96 23.89 -25.20
C PHE A 629 9.97 25.06 -25.14
N LEU A 630 10.34 26.17 -24.48
CA LEU A 630 9.50 27.35 -24.33
C LEU A 630 9.38 28.15 -25.64
N ALA A 631 10.36 28.10 -26.53
CA ALA A 631 10.23 28.67 -27.87
C ALA A 631 9.09 27.98 -28.66
N GLU A 632 8.89 26.67 -28.49
CA GLU A 632 7.77 25.95 -29.14
C GLU A 632 6.43 26.12 -28.41
N CYS A 633 6.42 26.11 -27.09
CA CYS A 633 5.18 26.11 -26.28
C CYS A 633 4.68 27.51 -25.91
N GLY A 634 5.55 28.51 -25.99
CA GLY A 634 5.30 29.84 -25.49
C GLY A 634 4.89 29.86 -24.01
N THR A 635 3.99 30.78 -23.68
CA THR A 635 3.48 31.00 -22.32
C THR A 635 2.35 30.05 -21.93
N GLU A 636 1.96 29.11 -22.81
CA GLU A 636 0.91 28.11 -22.56
C GLU A 636 1.30 27.08 -21.50
N PHE A 637 2.59 27.01 -21.16
CA PHE A 637 3.11 26.14 -20.10
C PHE A 637 2.25 26.20 -18.81
N PRO A 638 1.83 25.05 -18.24
CA PRO A 638 1.00 25.00 -17.05
C PRO A 638 1.69 25.66 -15.86
N GLY A 639 1.06 26.67 -15.25
CA GLY A 639 1.65 27.38 -14.12
C GLY A 639 2.93 28.16 -14.46
N PHE A 640 3.08 28.64 -15.69
CA PHE A 640 4.24 29.42 -16.18
C PHE A 640 4.80 30.42 -15.15
N GLU A 641 3.95 31.30 -14.61
CA GLU A 641 4.36 32.35 -13.65
C GLU A 641 4.77 31.81 -12.27
N LYS A 642 4.38 30.56 -11.95
CA LYS A 642 4.78 29.87 -10.72
C LYS A 642 6.18 29.26 -10.85
N VAL A 643 6.54 28.79 -12.05
CA VAL A 643 7.77 28.03 -12.32
C VAL A 643 8.90 28.94 -12.81
N PHE A 644 8.63 29.83 -13.76
CA PHE A 644 9.65 30.63 -14.44
C PHE A 644 9.76 32.06 -13.89
N SER A 645 10.97 32.59 -13.95
CA SER A 645 11.28 34.01 -13.74
C SER A 645 12.04 34.55 -14.94
N LEU A 646 11.84 35.84 -15.22
CA LEU A 646 12.53 36.57 -16.28
C LEU A 646 13.87 37.07 -15.76
N LEU A 647 14.96 36.80 -16.47
CA LEU A 647 16.28 37.38 -16.22
C LEU A 647 16.45 38.62 -17.09
N GLU A 648 16.37 39.81 -16.49
CA GLU A 648 16.48 41.09 -17.20
C GLU A 648 17.50 42.00 -16.50
N GLY A 649 18.52 42.45 -17.22
CA GLY A 649 19.53 43.37 -16.65
C GLY A 649 20.36 42.80 -15.50
N GLY A 650 20.43 41.47 -15.36
CA GLY A 650 21.11 40.77 -14.26
C GLY A 650 20.23 40.51 -13.03
N ASP A 651 18.96 40.94 -13.05
CA ASP A 651 17.98 40.71 -11.99
C ASP A 651 16.93 39.68 -12.41
N LEU A 652 16.44 38.89 -11.45
CA LEU A 652 15.31 37.97 -11.65
C LEU A 652 14.01 38.64 -11.23
N ARG A 653 13.05 38.67 -12.15
CA ARG A 653 11.70 39.23 -11.94
C ARG A 653 10.64 38.17 -12.20
N ARG A 654 9.43 38.39 -11.67
CA ARG A 654 8.30 37.51 -11.99
C ARG A 654 7.99 37.59 -13.49
N ALA A 655 7.92 36.43 -14.13
CA ALA A 655 7.59 36.31 -15.55
C ALA A 655 6.06 36.43 -15.73
N ALA A 656 5.56 37.65 -15.95
CA ALA A 656 4.14 37.86 -16.25
C ALA A 656 3.84 37.45 -17.69
N ARG A 657 2.85 36.55 -17.89
CA ARG A 657 2.58 35.93 -19.20
C ARG A 657 2.39 36.90 -20.37
N LEU A 658 1.84 38.09 -20.11
CA LEU A 658 1.53 39.09 -21.15
C LEU A 658 2.71 40.00 -21.51
N LEU A 659 3.80 39.94 -20.74
CA LEU A 659 4.94 40.86 -20.85
C LEU A 659 6.24 40.14 -21.23
N VAL A 660 6.17 38.85 -21.50
CA VAL A 660 7.32 38.00 -21.80
C VAL A 660 7.16 37.45 -23.21
N ASP A 661 8.25 37.49 -23.97
CA ASP A 661 8.41 36.78 -25.24
C ASP A 661 9.35 35.58 -25.02
N PRO A 662 8.83 34.35 -24.90
CA PRO A 662 9.64 33.17 -24.59
C PRO A 662 10.70 32.82 -25.65
N GLU A 663 10.62 33.35 -26.87
CA GLU A 663 11.66 33.15 -27.88
C GLU A 663 12.87 34.07 -27.67
N GLN A 664 12.63 35.29 -27.21
CA GLN A 664 13.66 36.35 -27.10
C GLN A 664 14.18 36.51 -25.66
N ASP A 665 13.33 36.28 -24.68
CA ASP A 665 13.62 36.51 -23.27
C ASP A 665 14.34 35.33 -22.62
N ASP A 666 15.25 35.63 -21.69
CA ASP A 666 15.94 34.61 -20.91
C ASP A 666 15.12 34.22 -19.67
N LEU A 667 14.45 33.07 -19.78
CA LEU A 667 13.62 32.50 -18.71
C LEU A 667 14.37 31.45 -17.91
N VAL A 668 14.23 31.53 -16.59
CA VAL A 668 14.94 30.67 -15.62
C VAL A 668 13.93 29.98 -14.71
N ALA A 669 14.05 28.67 -14.52
CA ALA A 669 13.19 27.89 -13.63
C ALA A 669 13.59 28.11 -12.16
N THR A 670 12.95 29.08 -11.49
CA THR A 670 13.29 29.46 -10.10
C THR A 670 12.24 29.04 -9.07
N PHE A 671 11.02 28.73 -9.52
CA PHE A 671 9.86 28.47 -8.66
C PHE A 671 9.48 29.61 -7.70
N ALA A 672 9.97 30.84 -7.92
CA ALA A 672 9.73 31.95 -6.99
C ALA A 672 8.22 32.24 -6.82
N GLY A 673 7.45 32.18 -7.91
CA GLY A 673 5.99 32.37 -7.87
C GLY A 673 5.27 31.26 -7.09
N LEU A 674 5.76 30.02 -7.16
CA LEU A 674 5.22 28.90 -6.38
C LEU A 674 5.50 29.09 -4.88
N MET A 675 6.74 29.45 -4.53
CA MET A 675 7.20 29.52 -3.15
C MET A 675 6.55 30.67 -2.36
N ASP A 676 6.48 31.85 -2.98
CA ASP A 676 6.02 33.06 -2.30
C ASP A 676 4.51 33.30 -2.50
N GLY A 677 3.95 32.72 -3.56
CA GLY A 677 2.57 32.98 -4.01
C GLY A 677 1.55 31.89 -3.66
N THR A 678 1.96 30.76 -3.08
CA THR A 678 1.07 29.61 -2.85
C THR A 678 1.31 28.92 -1.51
N PRO A 679 0.35 28.14 -0.98
CA PRO A 679 0.56 27.34 0.23
C PRO A 679 1.40 26.07 0.00
N PHE A 680 1.94 25.83 -1.21
CA PHE A 680 2.61 24.59 -1.60
C PHE A 680 3.63 24.07 -0.59
N VAL A 681 4.58 24.92 -0.16
CA VAL A 681 5.62 24.51 0.80
C VAL A 681 5.00 24.05 2.12
N ARG A 682 3.97 24.77 2.61
CA ARG A 682 3.27 24.42 3.85
C ARG A 682 2.49 23.13 3.71
N GLN A 683 1.86 22.90 2.55
CA GLN A 683 1.14 21.68 2.24
C GLN A 683 2.08 20.46 2.27
N VAL A 684 3.24 20.55 1.60
CA VAL A 684 4.25 19.46 1.61
C VAL A 684 4.82 19.26 3.03
N ALA A 685 5.10 20.33 3.77
CA ALA A 685 5.57 20.24 5.15
C ALA A 685 4.58 19.50 6.06
N ALA A 686 3.29 19.86 5.97
CA ALA A 686 2.22 19.20 6.72
C ALA A 686 2.09 17.72 6.32
N MET A 687 2.17 17.41 5.03
CA MET A 687 2.10 16.03 4.52
C MET A 687 3.25 15.17 5.05
N LEU A 688 4.50 15.64 4.95
CA LEU A 688 5.68 14.92 5.45
C LEU A 688 5.57 14.67 6.96
N ARG A 689 5.12 15.67 7.74
CA ARG A 689 4.92 15.54 9.18
C ARG A 689 3.87 14.48 9.50
N VAL A 690 2.69 14.57 8.89
CA VAL A 690 1.59 13.62 9.12
C VAL A 690 2.02 12.20 8.74
N LEU A 691 2.63 12.01 7.57
CA LEU A 691 3.09 10.69 7.13
C LEU A 691 4.16 10.11 8.07
N GLN A 692 5.16 10.90 8.46
CA GLN A 692 6.19 10.46 9.41
C GLN A 692 5.60 10.10 10.78
N GLU A 693 4.65 10.91 11.28
CA GLU A 693 4.00 10.69 12.57
C GLU A 693 3.17 9.41 12.58
N GLN A 694 2.46 9.09 11.49
CA GLN A 694 1.61 7.89 11.44
C GLN A 694 2.41 6.62 11.11
N LEU A 695 3.40 6.72 10.22
CA LEU A 695 4.25 5.59 9.84
C LEU A 695 5.37 5.31 10.85
N LYS A 696 5.58 6.20 11.84
CA LYS A 696 6.61 6.09 12.89
C LYS A 696 8.04 5.94 12.36
N THR A 697 8.27 6.39 11.14
CA THR A 697 9.57 6.39 10.45
C THR A 697 9.64 7.61 9.56
N PRO A 698 10.83 8.19 9.31
CA PRO A 698 11.00 9.16 8.24
C PRO A 698 10.57 8.56 6.91
N VAL A 699 9.98 9.42 6.09
CA VAL A 699 9.44 9.10 4.77
C VAL A 699 10.05 9.97 3.69
N ASP A 700 10.08 9.45 2.47
CA ASP A 700 10.21 10.23 1.25
C ASP A 700 9.00 10.00 0.34
N ILE A 701 8.58 11.08 -0.31
CA ILE A 701 7.43 11.10 -1.23
C ILE A 701 7.87 11.58 -2.62
N GLU A 702 7.27 10.99 -3.65
CA GLU A 702 7.31 11.49 -5.02
C GLU A 702 5.97 12.17 -5.31
N PHE A 703 6.00 13.32 -5.99
CA PHE A 703 4.79 14.05 -6.32
C PHE A 703 4.89 14.75 -7.69
N ALA A 704 3.73 15.07 -8.25
CA ALA A 704 3.59 15.93 -9.42
C ALA A 704 2.46 16.95 -9.20
N HIS A 705 2.54 18.05 -9.93
CA HIS A 705 1.54 19.11 -9.91
C HIS A 705 1.21 19.52 -11.35
N ASP A 706 -0.05 19.40 -11.75
CA ASP A 706 -0.48 19.68 -13.13
C ASP A 706 -0.61 21.19 -13.44
N GLY A 707 -0.46 22.03 -12.40
CA GLY A 707 -0.61 23.49 -12.45
C GLY A 707 -1.72 23.99 -11.51
N GLU A 708 -2.64 23.12 -11.13
CA GLU A 708 -3.80 23.40 -10.27
C GLU A 708 -3.90 22.46 -9.07
N GLN A 709 -3.60 21.17 -9.24
CA GLN A 709 -3.78 20.12 -8.23
C GLN A 709 -2.46 19.43 -7.91
N PHE A 710 -2.30 19.01 -6.65
CA PHE A 710 -1.18 18.22 -6.16
C PHE A 710 -1.53 16.73 -6.22
N TYR A 711 -0.63 15.93 -6.80
CA TYR A 711 -0.75 14.48 -6.90
C TYR A 711 0.40 13.80 -6.16
N LEU A 712 0.07 12.96 -5.20
CA LEU A 712 1.00 12.03 -4.57
C LEU A 712 1.20 10.83 -5.52
N LEU A 713 2.46 10.53 -5.85
CA LEU A 713 2.82 9.46 -6.79
C LEU A 713 3.46 8.26 -6.09
N GLN A 714 4.18 8.51 -5.00
CA GLN A 714 4.76 7.44 -4.19
C GLN A 714 5.00 7.94 -2.77
N CYS A 715 4.94 7.03 -1.80
CA CYS A 715 5.38 7.26 -0.44
C CYS A 715 6.04 5.98 0.08
N ARG A 716 7.24 6.11 0.63
CA ARG A 716 7.96 4.99 1.23
C ARG A 716 8.70 5.44 2.49
N PRO A 717 9.06 4.50 3.37
CA PRO A 717 10.03 4.78 4.42
C PRO A 717 11.33 5.28 3.79
N GLN A 718 11.82 6.43 4.27
CA GLN A 718 13.08 6.98 3.83
C GLN A 718 14.16 5.96 4.15
N SER A 719 14.72 5.37 3.11
CA SER A 719 15.80 4.40 3.25
C SER A 719 17.01 5.13 3.81
N TYR A 720 17.37 4.85 5.05
CA TYR A 720 18.75 5.03 5.48
C TYR A 720 19.56 4.02 4.66
N ALA A 721 20.54 4.47 3.87
CA ALA A 721 21.59 3.54 3.53
C ALA A 721 22.17 3.02 4.86
N ASP A 722 22.64 1.78 4.94
CA ASP A 722 23.39 1.36 6.14
C ASP A 722 24.62 2.27 6.39
N GLU A 723 25.08 2.95 5.34
CA GLU A 723 26.06 4.05 5.40
C GLU A 723 25.55 5.33 6.09
N ASP A 724 24.24 5.56 6.22
CA ASP A 724 23.62 6.71 6.89
C ASP A 724 23.10 6.39 8.30
N ALA A 725 23.11 5.11 8.69
CA ALA A 725 22.83 4.73 10.06
C ALA A 725 23.94 5.30 10.98
N PRO A 726 23.62 5.68 12.24
CA PRO A 726 24.66 6.02 13.20
C PRO A 726 25.55 4.78 13.40
N ALA A 727 26.74 4.80 12.79
CA ALA A 727 27.73 3.77 13.04
C ALA A 727 28.07 3.80 14.55
N PRO A 728 28.10 2.64 15.23
CA PRO A 728 28.54 2.61 16.61
C PRO A 728 30.00 3.07 16.66
N ILE A 729 30.22 4.30 17.13
CA ILE A 729 31.57 4.81 17.37
C ILE A 729 32.16 3.95 18.51
N PRO A 730 33.27 3.23 18.28
CA PRO A 730 33.83 2.37 19.31
C PRO A 730 34.20 3.22 20.54
N LYS A 731 33.71 2.81 21.73
CA LYS A 731 33.89 3.58 22.98
C LYS A 731 35.31 3.53 23.54
N GLU A 732 36.11 2.57 23.10
CA GLU A 732 37.45 2.28 23.59
C GLU A 732 38.50 2.42 22.47
N LEU A 733 38.48 3.54 21.75
CA LEU A 733 39.59 3.88 20.85
C LEU A 733 40.70 4.55 21.65
N ALA A 734 41.94 4.10 21.46
CA ALA A 734 43.08 4.84 21.95
C ALA A 734 43.10 6.24 21.28
N PRO A 735 43.40 7.33 22.00
CA PRO A 735 43.43 8.66 21.42
C PRO A 735 44.34 8.79 20.19
N ASP A 736 45.41 7.99 20.12
CA ASP A 736 46.34 7.95 18.98
C ASP A 736 45.75 7.31 17.72
N ASP A 737 44.69 6.51 17.85
CA ASP A 737 43.96 5.88 16.73
C ASP A 737 42.80 6.75 16.22
N VAL A 738 42.59 7.92 16.81
CA VAL A 738 41.55 8.88 16.40
C VAL A 738 42.21 10.00 15.59
N LEU A 739 41.81 10.13 14.31
CA LEU A 739 42.31 11.23 13.48
C LEU A 739 41.70 12.57 13.88
N PHE A 740 40.38 12.62 14.08
CA PHE A 740 39.67 13.77 14.64
C PHE A 740 38.31 13.38 15.23
N THR A 741 37.74 14.25 16.07
CA THR A 741 36.32 14.19 16.46
C THR A 741 35.57 15.39 15.93
N ALA A 742 34.29 15.23 15.57
CA ALA A 742 33.44 16.31 15.13
C ALA A 742 32.07 16.17 15.78
N ASN A 743 31.56 17.27 16.34
CA ASN A 743 30.30 17.32 17.10
C ASN A 743 29.31 18.33 16.51
N ARG A 744 29.67 19.01 15.41
CA ARG A 744 28.94 20.14 14.85
C ARG A 744 28.61 19.93 13.37
N TYR A 745 27.33 20.03 13.03
CA TYR A 745 26.79 19.92 11.66
C TYR A 745 27.19 18.64 10.89
N VAL A 746 27.52 17.57 11.61
CA VAL A 746 27.92 16.29 11.03
C VAL A 746 26.69 15.56 10.49
N SER A 747 26.75 15.09 9.24
CA SER A 747 25.78 14.12 8.71
C SER A 747 26.11 12.73 9.25
N ASN A 748 25.12 11.83 9.33
CA ASN A 748 25.45 10.44 9.66
C ASN A 748 26.13 9.83 8.44
N GLY A 749 27.06 8.93 8.67
CA GLY A 749 27.95 8.46 7.63
C GLY A 749 28.87 7.36 8.13
N TRP A 750 28.93 6.26 7.40
CA TRP A 750 30.03 5.32 7.40
C TRP A 750 30.75 5.48 6.07
N VAL A 751 32.06 5.77 6.09
CA VAL A 751 32.92 5.82 4.91
C VAL A 751 34.06 4.82 5.14
N PRO A 752 33.95 3.55 4.67
CA PRO A 752 34.95 2.52 4.95
C PRO A 752 36.14 2.63 4.01
N ASP A 753 37.18 1.87 4.34
CA ASP A 753 38.28 1.50 3.43
C ASP A 753 39.00 2.72 2.84
N ILE A 754 39.12 3.78 3.64
CA ILE A 754 39.89 4.95 3.26
C ILE A 754 41.38 4.60 3.38
N THR A 755 42.01 4.49 2.22
CA THR A 755 43.43 4.13 2.08
C THR A 755 44.33 5.35 1.97
N HIS A 756 43.81 6.49 1.50
CA HIS A 756 44.60 7.69 1.28
C HIS A 756 43.98 8.95 1.89
N ILE A 757 44.82 9.83 2.43
CA ILE A 757 44.43 11.17 2.84
C ILE A 757 45.22 12.17 1.99
N VAL A 758 44.50 13.09 1.35
CA VAL A 758 45.08 14.28 0.72
C VAL A 758 44.86 15.44 1.68
N TYR A 759 45.93 15.85 2.36
CA TYR A 759 45.90 16.88 3.39
C TYR A 759 46.59 18.16 2.92
N VAL A 760 45.85 19.27 2.91
CA VAL A 760 46.38 20.62 2.72
C VAL A 760 46.54 21.26 4.09
N ASP A 761 47.77 21.57 4.48
CA ASP A 761 48.06 22.21 5.76
C ASP A 761 47.55 23.66 5.75
N ALA A 762 46.60 23.97 6.63
CA ALA A 762 45.95 25.28 6.69
C ALA A 762 46.90 26.44 7.02
N ARG A 763 47.95 26.21 7.83
CA ARG A 763 48.91 27.27 8.20
C ARG A 763 49.87 27.52 7.04
N GLN A 764 50.44 26.45 6.51
CA GLN A 764 51.40 26.57 5.41
C GLN A 764 50.73 27.06 4.11
N TYR A 765 49.46 26.72 3.88
CA TYR A 765 48.69 27.25 2.75
C TYR A 765 48.46 28.77 2.88
N ALA A 766 48.15 29.26 4.08
CA ALA A 766 47.95 30.70 4.32
C ALA A 766 49.25 31.51 4.17
N ASP A 767 50.40 30.90 4.46
CA ASP A 767 51.73 31.51 4.32
C ASP A 767 52.23 31.55 2.85
N LEU A 768 51.50 30.99 1.89
CA LEU A 768 51.84 31.12 0.47
C LEU A 768 51.64 32.56 -0.01
N ASP A 769 52.71 33.17 -0.52
CA ASP A 769 52.73 34.55 -0.97
C ASP A 769 52.30 34.72 -2.44
N ARG A 770 52.60 33.74 -3.30
CA ARG A 770 52.31 33.83 -4.74
C ARG A 770 50.97 33.21 -5.06
N HIS A 771 50.16 33.94 -5.82
CA HIS A 771 48.89 33.46 -6.35
C HIS A 771 49.05 32.19 -7.21
N GLU A 772 50.15 32.05 -7.93
CA GLU A 772 50.44 30.86 -8.75
C GLU A 772 50.61 29.59 -7.91
N ASP A 773 51.18 29.70 -6.71
CA ASP A 773 51.40 28.56 -5.80
C ASP A 773 50.07 28.08 -5.21
N LEU A 774 49.17 29.03 -4.85
CA LEU A 774 47.80 28.71 -4.41
C LEU A 774 47.00 27.99 -5.50
N LEU A 775 47.14 28.40 -6.76
CA LEU A 775 46.52 27.71 -7.91
C LEU A 775 47.19 26.35 -8.19
N ALA A 776 48.50 26.22 -7.94
CA ALA A 776 49.23 24.97 -8.12
C ALA A 776 48.74 23.89 -7.15
N VAL A 777 48.39 24.25 -5.91
CA VAL A 777 47.76 23.32 -4.96
C VAL A 777 46.44 22.76 -5.52
N GLY A 778 45.57 23.61 -6.08
CA GLY A 778 44.33 23.18 -6.71
C GLY A 778 44.55 22.23 -7.91
N ARG A 779 45.55 22.53 -8.76
CA ARG A 779 45.94 21.65 -9.88
C ARG A 779 46.49 20.31 -9.41
N ALA A 780 47.29 20.31 -8.35
CA ALA A 780 47.82 19.08 -7.76
C ALA A 780 46.70 18.21 -7.17
N VAL A 781 45.72 18.81 -6.47
CA VAL A 781 44.52 18.11 -5.99
C VAL A 781 43.75 17.49 -7.16
N SER A 782 43.55 18.23 -8.26
CA SER A 782 42.88 17.72 -9.47
C SER A 782 43.60 16.51 -10.09
N ALA A 783 44.94 16.56 -10.13
CA ALA A 783 45.76 15.45 -10.62
C ALA A 783 45.65 14.22 -9.71
N LEU A 784 45.71 14.41 -8.38
CA LEU A 784 45.53 13.34 -7.40
C LEU A 784 44.15 12.70 -7.49
N ASN A 785 43.10 13.49 -7.68
CA ASN A 785 41.73 13.00 -7.85
C ASN A 785 41.60 12.03 -9.03
N LYS A 786 42.42 12.18 -10.09
CA LYS A 786 42.42 11.27 -11.24
C LYS A 786 43.25 10.01 -11.01
N LEU A 787 44.26 10.09 -10.15
CA LEU A 787 45.25 9.04 -9.94
C LEU A 787 44.89 8.10 -8.78
N LEU A 788 44.26 8.62 -7.73
CA LEU A 788 43.90 7.85 -6.55
C LEU A 788 42.69 6.92 -6.79
N PRO A 789 42.61 5.78 -6.08
CA PRO A 789 41.48 4.86 -6.23
C PRO A 789 40.16 5.54 -5.88
N LYS A 790 39.17 5.39 -6.76
CA LYS A 790 37.86 6.03 -6.59
C LYS A 790 37.23 5.63 -5.24
N ARG A 791 36.77 6.64 -4.50
CA ARG A 791 36.08 6.49 -3.21
C ARG A 791 36.89 5.81 -2.10
N GLN A 792 38.21 5.78 -2.21
CA GLN A 792 39.11 5.30 -1.15
C GLN A 792 40.07 6.37 -0.64
N PHE A 793 39.77 7.65 -0.91
CA PHE A 793 40.55 8.77 -0.40
C PHE A 793 39.68 9.91 0.09
N VAL A 794 40.18 10.63 1.09
CA VAL A 794 39.53 11.81 1.66
C VAL A 794 40.38 13.05 1.44
N LEU A 795 39.70 14.18 1.23
CA LEU A 795 40.31 15.50 1.10
C LEU A 795 40.15 16.23 2.43
N ILE A 796 41.24 16.75 2.99
CA ILE A 796 41.23 17.51 4.24
C ILE A 796 41.99 18.81 3.99
N GLY A 797 41.38 19.97 4.20
CA GLY A 797 42.11 21.23 3.98
C GLY A 797 41.42 22.50 4.49
N PRO A 798 42.07 23.66 4.33
CA PRO A 798 41.63 24.91 4.93
C PRO A 798 40.36 25.46 4.29
N GLY A 799 39.48 25.97 5.17
CA GLY A 799 38.33 26.82 4.82
C GLY A 799 37.51 26.34 3.63
N ARG A 800 37.02 27.28 2.82
CA ARG A 800 36.08 27.02 1.72
C ARG A 800 36.78 26.57 0.44
N TRP A 801 36.50 25.34 0.01
CA TRP A 801 36.92 24.82 -1.29
C TRP A 801 35.97 25.30 -2.40
N GLY A 802 36.51 25.54 -3.59
CA GLY A 802 35.73 26.03 -4.74
C GLY A 802 35.28 27.49 -4.65
N SER A 803 35.92 28.29 -3.79
CA SER A 803 35.79 29.75 -3.80
C SER A 803 36.37 30.34 -5.08
N ARG A 804 35.56 31.14 -5.80
CA ARG A 804 36.03 31.99 -6.93
C ARG A 804 36.67 33.32 -6.48
N GLY A 805 36.61 33.63 -5.18
CA GLY A 805 37.07 34.87 -4.56
C GLY A 805 38.43 34.74 -3.87
N ASP A 806 38.48 35.00 -2.56
CA ASP A 806 39.73 34.98 -1.78
C ASP A 806 40.26 33.54 -1.55
N ILE A 807 41.03 33.05 -2.52
CA ILE A 807 41.65 31.72 -2.50
C ILE A 807 42.71 31.55 -1.40
N ARG A 808 43.06 32.59 -0.63
CA ARG A 808 44.00 32.41 0.51
C ARG A 808 43.34 31.69 1.68
N LEU A 809 42.02 31.73 1.74
CA LEU A 809 41.23 31.15 2.83
C LEU A 809 40.67 29.75 2.50
N GLY A 810 40.90 29.24 1.28
CA GLY A 810 40.54 27.87 0.93
C GLY A 810 40.90 27.49 -0.51
N VAL A 811 40.88 26.20 -0.81
CA VAL A 811 41.51 25.66 -2.02
C VAL A 811 40.64 25.90 -3.27
N ASN A 812 41.25 26.49 -4.30
CA ASN A 812 40.58 26.72 -5.58
C ASN A 812 40.47 25.42 -6.38
N VAL A 813 39.30 24.78 -6.35
CA VAL A 813 38.96 23.57 -7.09
C VAL A 813 37.52 23.63 -7.61
N SER A 814 37.27 23.01 -8.74
CA SER A 814 35.92 22.73 -9.23
C SER A 814 35.46 21.34 -8.80
N TYR A 815 34.18 21.03 -9.00
CA TYR A 815 33.66 19.67 -8.85
C TYR A 815 34.51 18.61 -9.58
N SER A 816 34.91 18.89 -10.83
CA SER A 816 35.67 17.94 -11.66
C SER A 816 37.05 17.60 -11.07
N ASP A 817 37.55 18.43 -10.16
CA ASP A 817 38.84 18.26 -9.53
C ASP A 817 38.78 17.37 -8.27
N ILE A 818 37.58 17.02 -7.78
CA ILE A 818 37.40 16.26 -6.53
C ILE A 818 36.37 15.13 -6.59
N ASN A 819 35.78 14.89 -7.77
CA ASN A 819 34.63 14.00 -7.97
C ASN A 819 34.85 12.50 -7.62
N ASN A 820 36.10 12.04 -7.53
CA ASN A 820 36.44 10.66 -7.15
C ASN A 820 36.68 10.50 -5.64
N SER A 821 36.73 11.59 -4.87
CA SER A 821 36.95 11.53 -3.42
C SER A 821 35.75 10.90 -2.70
N ALA A 822 36.01 10.21 -1.60
CA ALA A 822 34.96 9.69 -0.73
C ALA A 822 34.32 10.82 0.08
N MET A 823 35.15 11.75 0.54
CA MET A 823 34.75 12.77 1.49
C MET A 823 35.63 14.02 1.36
N LEU A 824 35.04 15.19 1.58
CA LEU A 824 35.69 16.47 1.79
C LEU A 824 35.48 16.94 3.22
N ILE A 825 36.59 17.18 3.92
CA ILE A 825 36.64 17.71 5.28
C ILE A 825 37.26 19.10 5.23
N GLU A 826 36.45 20.11 5.53
CA GLU A 826 36.92 21.49 5.54
C GLU A 826 37.25 21.93 6.95
N VAL A 827 38.48 22.42 7.12
CA VAL A 827 39.05 22.73 8.42
C VAL A 827 38.94 24.24 8.67
N ALA A 828 38.01 24.61 9.55
CA ALA A 828 37.81 25.97 10.02
C ALA A 828 38.72 26.27 11.22
N ARG A 829 39.97 26.65 10.94
CA ARG A 829 40.95 27.04 11.96
C ARG A 829 40.93 28.54 12.23
N ARG A 830 40.85 28.92 13.50
CA ARG A 830 40.82 30.30 13.97
C ARG A 830 42.18 30.97 13.76
N GLN A 831 42.19 32.07 13.02
CA GLN A 831 43.32 32.97 12.89
C GLN A 831 42.98 34.31 13.54
N GLY A 832 43.58 34.61 14.70
CA GLY A 832 43.23 35.78 15.50
C GLY A 832 41.77 35.74 15.99
N SER A 833 40.96 36.74 15.63
CA SER A 833 39.51 36.79 15.92
C SER A 833 38.64 36.21 14.80
N TYR A 834 39.24 35.76 13.70
CA TYR A 834 38.54 35.31 12.49
C TYR A 834 38.53 33.77 12.39
N VAL A 835 37.38 33.20 12.01
CA VAL A 835 37.23 31.78 11.66
C VAL A 835 36.85 31.76 10.18
N PRO A 836 37.58 31.05 9.31
CA PRO A 836 37.31 31.05 7.88
C PRO A 836 35.95 30.44 7.59
N ASP A 837 35.25 31.03 6.62
CA ASP A 837 34.01 30.50 6.09
C ASP A 837 34.26 29.16 5.39
N LEU A 838 33.27 28.27 5.49
CA LEU A 838 33.29 26.94 4.87
C LEU A 838 32.39 26.92 3.63
N SER A 839 32.51 25.90 2.79
CA SER A 839 31.61 25.63 1.65
C SER A 839 30.17 25.35 2.07
N PHE A 840 29.92 25.19 3.36
CA PHE A 840 28.61 25.09 3.96
C PHE A 840 27.68 26.23 3.52
N GLY A 841 26.54 25.92 2.89
CA GLY A 841 25.64 26.98 2.40
C GLY A 841 25.98 27.55 1.03
N THR A 842 26.90 26.92 0.31
CA THR A 842 27.44 27.46 -0.94
C THR A 842 27.13 26.56 -2.13
N HIS A 843 27.27 27.10 -3.34
CA HIS A 843 27.06 26.32 -4.55
C HIS A 843 27.92 25.06 -4.65
N PHE A 844 29.17 25.13 -4.17
CA PHE A 844 30.09 23.99 -4.17
C PHE A 844 29.56 22.87 -3.26
N PHE A 845 28.83 23.19 -2.19
CA PHE A 845 28.16 22.19 -1.38
C PHE A 845 27.04 21.48 -2.13
N GLN A 846 26.26 22.18 -2.97
CA GLN A 846 25.27 21.51 -3.82
C GLN A 846 25.94 20.51 -4.78
N ASP A 847 27.10 20.86 -5.35
CA ASP A 847 27.89 19.94 -6.18
C ASP A 847 28.35 18.69 -5.40
N LEU A 848 28.76 18.85 -4.12
CA LEU A 848 29.14 17.73 -3.24
C LEU A 848 27.96 16.81 -2.93
N VAL A 849 26.79 17.41 -2.63
CA VAL A 849 25.52 16.73 -2.36
C VAL A 849 25.12 15.88 -3.56
N GLU A 850 25.05 16.49 -4.75
CA GLU A 850 24.71 15.79 -6.00
C GLU A 850 25.73 14.69 -6.33
N SER A 851 26.96 14.82 -5.84
CA SER A 851 28.05 13.88 -6.11
C SER A 851 28.24 12.79 -5.07
N ARG A 852 27.40 12.75 -4.02
CA ARG A 852 27.58 11.85 -2.86
C ARG A 852 28.99 11.90 -2.30
N ILE A 853 29.64 13.06 -2.35
CA ILE A 853 30.89 13.28 -1.63
C ILE A 853 30.46 13.70 -0.23
N ARG A 854 30.81 12.91 0.77
CA ARG A 854 30.48 13.27 2.15
C ARG A 854 31.16 14.58 2.49
N TYR A 855 30.43 15.47 3.13
CA TYR A 855 30.93 16.77 3.53
C TYR A 855 30.97 16.86 5.04
N LEU A 856 32.10 17.29 5.61
CA LEU A 856 32.24 17.50 7.04
C LEU A 856 32.94 18.83 7.33
N PRO A 857 32.26 19.78 7.99
CA PRO A 857 32.92 20.94 8.56
C PRO A 857 33.61 20.54 9.87
N LEU A 858 34.90 20.79 9.97
CA LEU A 858 35.70 20.50 11.16
C LEU A 858 36.16 21.81 11.82
N TYR A 859 35.98 21.90 13.14
CA TYR A 859 36.36 23.06 13.95
C TYR A 859 37.39 22.65 15.02
N PRO A 860 38.69 22.51 14.67
CA PRO A 860 39.70 21.96 15.59
C PRO A 860 39.92 22.78 16.86
N ASP A 861 39.57 24.07 16.85
CA ASP A 861 39.81 24.98 17.98
C ASP A 861 38.65 25.02 18.99
N GLU A 862 37.57 24.25 18.76
CA GLU A 862 36.49 24.07 19.74
C GLU A 862 36.93 23.17 20.90
N ARG A 863 36.34 23.38 22.09
CA ARG A 863 36.59 22.51 23.24
C ARG A 863 36.04 21.11 22.93
N ASP A 864 36.76 20.08 23.39
CA ASP A 864 36.40 18.66 23.23
C ASP A 864 36.47 18.11 21.79
N VAL A 865 37.08 18.86 20.86
CA VAL A 865 37.46 18.37 19.52
C VAL A 865 38.90 17.86 19.54
N LEU A 866 39.10 16.60 19.18
CA LEU A 866 40.42 16.03 18.90
C LEU A 866 40.76 16.29 17.43
N PHE A 867 42.00 16.68 17.17
CA PHE A 867 42.54 16.80 15.82
C PHE A 867 44.02 16.36 15.84
N ASN A 868 44.31 15.18 15.31
CA ASN A 868 45.64 14.56 15.33
C ASN A 868 46.54 15.17 14.25
N GLU A 869 46.84 16.45 14.42
CA GLU A 869 47.70 17.23 13.55
C GLU A 869 49.13 16.64 13.49
N ARG A 870 49.56 15.98 14.57
CA ARG A 870 50.87 15.33 14.62
C ARG A 870 50.98 14.20 13.59
N PHE A 871 49.94 13.37 13.45
CA PHE A 871 49.90 12.33 12.42
C PHE A 871 49.89 12.95 11.02
N LEU A 872 48.98 13.89 10.76
CA LEU A 872 48.84 14.55 9.45
C LEU A 872 50.13 15.26 9.00
N ALA A 873 50.84 15.90 9.92
CA ALA A 873 52.06 16.65 9.59
C ALA A 873 53.35 15.79 9.53
N ARG A 874 53.37 14.60 10.14
CA ARG A 874 54.59 13.77 10.23
C ARG A 874 54.56 12.48 9.43
N ALA A 875 53.39 12.03 8.98
CA ALA A 875 53.29 10.86 8.13
C ALA A 875 54.11 11.04 6.83
N PRO A 876 54.66 9.95 6.25
CA PRO A 876 55.35 10.00 4.97
C PRO A 876 54.48 10.67 3.89
N ASN A 877 55.08 11.57 3.10
CA ASN A 877 54.37 12.28 2.04
C ASN A 877 54.72 11.68 0.68
N LEU A 878 53.73 11.07 0.01
CA LEU A 878 53.89 10.46 -1.31
C LEU A 878 53.77 11.44 -2.47
N LEU A 879 53.50 12.73 -2.22
CA LEU A 879 53.26 13.71 -3.28
C LEU A 879 54.38 13.74 -4.33
N ALA A 880 55.64 13.79 -3.89
CA ALA A 880 56.79 13.87 -4.79
C ALA A 880 56.98 12.63 -5.67
N GLU A 881 56.53 11.48 -5.17
CA GLU A 881 56.67 10.19 -5.82
C GLU A 881 55.55 9.97 -6.84
N MET A 882 54.32 10.39 -6.49
CA MET A 882 53.14 10.26 -7.34
C MET A 882 53.04 11.37 -8.39
N LEU A 883 53.41 12.60 -8.03
CA LEU A 883 53.36 13.78 -8.88
C LEU A 883 54.66 14.60 -8.76
N PRO A 884 55.76 14.16 -9.39
CA PRO A 884 57.06 14.82 -9.30
C PRO A 884 57.05 16.30 -9.72
N GLU A 885 56.17 16.67 -10.64
CA GLU A 885 56.00 18.05 -11.11
C GLU A 885 55.44 19.01 -10.04
N PHE A 886 54.83 18.49 -8.97
CA PHE A 886 54.32 19.26 -7.83
C PHE A 886 55.17 19.06 -6.56
N ALA A 887 56.39 18.52 -6.69
CA ALA A 887 57.28 18.22 -5.57
C ALA A 887 57.60 19.46 -4.71
N GLU A 888 57.60 20.67 -5.25
CA GLU A 888 57.80 21.89 -4.48
C GLU A 888 56.68 22.15 -3.45
N LEU A 889 55.47 21.62 -3.68
CA LEU A 889 54.32 21.78 -2.79
C LEU A 889 54.30 20.82 -1.60
N GLN A 890 55.28 19.92 -1.46
CA GLN A 890 55.32 18.89 -0.40
C GLN A 890 55.23 19.42 1.05
N HIS A 891 55.60 20.68 1.25
CA HIS A 891 55.48 21.35 2.54
C HIS A 891 54.01 21.65 2.87
N VAL A 892 53.22 22.10 1.88
CA VAL A 892 51.80 22.48 2.03
C VAL A 892 50.84 21.31 1.79
N LEU A 893 51.05 20.52 0.74
CA LEU A 893 50.18 19.43 0.28
C LEU A 893 50.82 18.08 0.59
N ARG A 894 50.08 17.22 1.29
CA ARG A 894 50.55 15.89 1.68
C ARG A 894 49.60 14.82 1.16
N VAL A 895 50.18 13.74 0.62
CA VAL A 895 49.47 12.51 0.26
C VAL A 895 49.95 11.41 1.20
N ILE A 896 49.06 10.95 2.06
CA ILE A 896 49.36 9.97 3.10
C ILE A 896 48.72 8.64 2.71
N ASP A 897 49.54 7.61 2.55
CA ASP A 897 49.10 6.21 2.51
C ASP A 897 48.86 5.74 3.94
N VAL A 898 47.58 5.54 4.28
CA VAL A 898 47.13 5.17 5.62
C VAL A 898 47.65 3.78 6.00
N PRO A 899 47.49 2.71 5.17
CA PRO A 899 48.09 1.42 5.44
C PRO A 899 49.60 1.47 5.75
N ALA A 900 50.38 2.18 4.93
CA ALA A 900 51.83 2.29 5.14
C ALA A 900 52.17 3.03 6.44
N ALA A 901 51.42 4.09 6.77
CA ALA A 901 51.65 4.91 7.96
C ALA A 901 51.13 4.28 9.27
N SER A 902 50.21 3.30 9.19
CA SER A 902 49.47 2.77 10.34
C SER A 902 49.64 1.26 10.59
N GLY A 903 50.53 0.60 9.85
CA GLY A 903 50.82 -0.84 10.01
C GLY A 903 49.78 -1.76 9.35
N GLY A 904 49.23 -1.35 8.20
CA GLY A 904 48.27 -2.10 7.41
C GLY A 904 46.80 -1.80 7.72
N ARG A 905 46.50 -0.82 8.57
CA ARG A 905 45.13 -0.40 8.89
C ARG A 905 44.60 0.58 7.84
N VAL A 906 43.29 0.64 7.71
CA VAL A 906 42.55 1.63 6.90
C VAL A 906 41.64 2.45 7.81
N LEU A 907 41.19 3.61 7.32
CA LEU A 907 40.23 4.47 8.00
C LEU A 907 38.78 4.10 7.69
#